data_AF-A0A8B8RF00-F1
#
_entry.id   AF-A0A8B8RF00-F1
#
_cell.length_a   1.000
_cell.length_b   1.000
_cell.length_c   1.000
_cell.angle_alpha   90.00
_cell.angle_beta   90.00
_cell.angle_gamma   90.00
#
_symmetry.space_group_name_H-M   'P 1'
#
loop_
_entity.id
_entity.type
_entity.pdbx_description
1 polymer ?
#
loop_
_entity_poly.entity_id
_entity_poly.type
_entity_poly.pdbx_seq_one_letter_code
_entity_poly.pdbx_strand_id
1 'polypeptide(L)'
;MFTAAAESLLRQAREIQAEELKKFCSRVCQLLQKEDLGPDALDALRRLFLIVSATKYNRRLEKTCVDLLQTTLCSPSCPEPLQLLCAAVLREMSPSDSLSLSWEHVQNTRQLGLLASVLLAQGDQKLVRSVGQRVLKVLESRQPEGPSLRHLLPVMSKVASLAPDTLHEDQTSALNKRLVDWLRYASVQQGVAHSSGGFFSTPRARQPGPVTEVDGAVATDFFTVLSTGQHFTEDQWLNVQAFSMLRAWLLHSGPGGPRTPAADDRSELEGSTLSVLSAASTASHLLPPQERLREKAFEYCQRLIEQSNRRALRKADSDLQKAVSAPWQAGGQALAAPSECGMVSPQCLVEAVLVLDVLCRQDPSFLYRTLSCLRALHARLCGDPACVRALLPIARFFLTHGEAAAVGAEAVYQHLFTRLPSDHFHSPMLAFEFIQFCRDSLPLFGRNLGILRMSFPNLFKFLAWNSPPLTSEFVALLPVLLDAGTAVETLHLLLDLPCLTAALDLHLRSSQAASERPLWDVSLRTPGCLEALRDPQFQGLFQHLLRAKASGTPERLAPLHQLLQPLASCARVAQCAEAVPTLLQAFFSAVTQVSPLPGSSVPTAEEQPEPGLAAAQPPQWQKVRRRGPGQPAGTAASGEKRLALPGPGV
;
A
#
# COMPACT_ATOMS: atom_id res chain seq x y z
N MET A 1 19.26 0.08 -1.48
CA MET A 1 20.08 -0.91 -0.76
C MET A 1 20.43 -0.32 0.59
N PHE A 2 20.53 -1.15 1.63
CA PHE A 2 20.92 -0.71 2.97
C PHE A 2 22.41 -0.33 2.98
N THR A 3 22.85 0.50 3.93
CA THR A 3 24.28 0.74 4.13
C THR A 3 24.95 -0.54 4.64
N ALA A 4 26.24 -0.74 4.33
CA ALA A 4 26.99 -1.94 4.79
C ALA A 4 26.91 -2.15 6.32
N ALA A 5 26.84 -1.06 7.09
CA ALA A 5 26.64 -1.10 8.54
C ALA A 5 25.25 -1.66 8.92
N ALA A 6 24.18 -1.24 8.22
CA ALA A 6 22.83 -1.75 8.47
C ALA A 6 22.68 -3.22 8.05
N GLU A 7 23.33 -3.64 6.96
CA GLU A 7 23.36 -5.05 6.55
C GLU A 7 24.08 -5.93 7.58
N SER A 8 25.20 -5.45 8.13
CA SER A 8 25.91 -6.14 9.20
C SER A 8 25.05 -6.33 10.45
N LEU A 9 24.34 -5.27 10.89
CA LEU A 9 23.42 -5.36 12.04
C LEU A 9 22.26 -6.33 11.81
N LEU A 10 21.67 -6.32 10.62
CA LEU A 10 20.60 -7.26 10.26
C LEU A 10 21.10 -8.70 10.21
N ARG A 11 22.33 -8.91 9.73
CA ARG A 11 22.96 -10.23 9.71
C ARG A 11 23.19 -10.75 11.13
N GLN A 12 23.76 -9.93 12.01
CA GLN A 12 23.96 -10.27 13.43
C GLN A 12 22.63 -10.61 14.13
N ALA A 13 21.59 -9.81 13.89
CA ALA A 13 20.26 -10.05 14.45
C ALA A 13 19.62 -11.36 13.96
N ARG A 14 19.90 -11.76 12.71
CA ARG A 14 19.43 -13.04 12.15
C ARG A 14 20.19 -14.24 12.69
N GLU A 15 21.50 -14.11 12.89
CA GLU A 15 22.40 -15.21 13.27
C GLU A 15 22.45 -15.48 14.79
N ILE A 16 21.86 -14.62 15.63
CA ILE A 16 21.89 -14.78 17.10
C ILE A 16 21.23 -16.10 17.56
N GLN A 17 21.95 -16.86 18.39
CA GLN A 17 21.52 -18.18 18.88
C GLN A 17 20.48 -18.08 20.01
N ALA A 18 19.75 -19.18 20.24
CA ALA A 18 18.70 -19.23 21.27
C ALA A 18 19.22 -18.98 22.70
N GLU A 19 20.41 -19.50 23.04
CA GLU A 19 21.03 -19.30 24.36
C GLU A 19 21.51 -17.86 24.57
N GLU A 20 22.01 -17.23 23.52
CA GLU A 20 22.41 -15.82 23.55
C GLU A 20 21.20 -14.91 23.69
N LEU A 21 20.11 -15.23 22.98
CA LEU A 21 18.83 -14.55 23.13
C LEU A 21 18.30 -14.69 24.57
N LYS A 22 18.40 -15.88 25.17
CA LYS A 22 17.98 -16.13 26.56
C LYS A 22 18.74 -15.24 27.56
N LYS A 23 20.06 -15.19 27.46
CA LYS A 23 20.93 -14.30 28.27
C LYS A 23 20.62 -12.82 28.03
N PHE A 24 20.28 -12.46 26.80
CA PHE A 24 19.88 -11.10 26.48
C PHE A 24 18.51 -10.75 27.09
N CYS A 25 17.53 -11.64 27.01
CA CYS A 25 16.23 -11.50 27.66
C CYS A 25 16.35 -11.36 29.18
N SER A 26 17.21 -12.13 29.85
CA SER A 26 17.44 -11.98 31.30
C SER A 26 18.02 -10.60 31.64
N ARG A 27 18.93 -10.08 30.81
CA ARG A 27 19.45 -8.70 30.96
C ARG A 27 18.35 -7.66 30.78
N VAL A 28 17.48 -7.82 29.77
CA VAL A 28 16.33 -6.92 29.56
C VAL A 28 15.40 -6.95 30.78
N CYS A 29 15.09 -8.14 31.32
CA CYS A 29 14.26 -8.28 32.51
C CYS A 29 14.84 -7.53 33.71
N GLN A 30 16.16 -7.66 33.96
CA GLN A 30 16.84 -6.94 35.04
C GLN A 30 16.79 -5.42 34.87
N LEU A 31 16.86 -4.92 33.63
CA LEU A 31 16.76 -3.49 33.35
C LEU A 31 15.33 -2.95 33.53
N LEU A 32 14.31 -3.73 33.16
CA LEU A 32 12.91 -3.35 33.31
C LEU A 32 12.41 -3.39 34.76
N GLN A 33 13.09 -4.14 35.64
CA GLN A 33 12.79 -4.22 37.07
C GLN A 33 13.39 -3.07 37.90
N LYS A 34 14.26 -2.24 37.32
CA LYS A 34 14.82 -1.07 38.01
C LYS A 34 13.75 0.00 38.18
N GLU A 35 13.77 0.69 39.32
CA GLU A 35 12.84 1.80 39.61
C GLU A 35 13.01 2.96 38.60
N ASP A 36 14.26 3.26 38.22
CA ASP A 36 14.57 4.26 37.20
C ASP A 36 14.87 3.60 35.84
N LEU A 37 13.90 3.69 34.94
CA LEU A 37 14.01 3.20 33.56
C LEU A 37 14.85 4.18 32.71
N GLY A 38 16.16 3.97 32.69
CA GLY A 38 17.13 4.80 31.97
C GLY A 38 17.28 4.51 30.46
N PRO A 39 18.21 5.21 29.77
CA PRO A 39 18.47 5.04 28.33
C PRO A 39 18.95 3.63 27.97
N ASP A 40 19.62 2.94 28.89
CA ASP A 40 20.07 1.56 28.71
C ASP A 40 18.91 0.58 28.48
N ALA A 41 17.79 0.76 29.19
CA ALA A 41 16.59 -0.06 29.01
C ALA A 41 15.98 0.18 27.61
N LEU A 42 16.00 1.44 27.16
CA LEU A 42 15.48 1.84 25.86
C LEU A 42 16.32 1.24 24.72
N ASP A 43 17.64 1.31 24.80
CA ASP A 43 18.52 0.70 23.79
C ASP A 43 18.47 -0.83 23.82
N ALA A 44 18.33 -1.43 24.99
CA ALA A 44 18.13 -2.87 25.11
C ALA A 44 16.81 -3.32 24.44
N LEU A 45 15.71 -2.58 24.64
CA LEU A 45 14.43 -2.85 23.97
C LEU A 45 14.48 -2.61 22.45
N ARG A 46 15.18 -1.57 21.98
CA ARG A 46 15.39 -1.34 20.53
C ARG A 46 16.11 -2.53 19.88
N ARG A 47 17.16 -3.03 20.54
CA ARG A 47 17.91 -4.22 20.08
C ARG A 47 17.04 -5.47 20.13
N LEU A 48 16.25 -5.64 21.20
CA LEU A 48 15.33 -6.77 21.30
C LEU A 48 14.31 -6.76 20.16
N PHE A 49 13.71 -5.60 19.88
CA PHE A 49 12.78 -5.43 18.76
C PHE A 49 13.44 -5.80 17.42
N LEU A 50 14.65 -5.31 17.15
CA LEU A 50 15.40 -5.67 15.95
C LEU A 50 15.63 -7.19 15.83
N ILE A 51 16.03 -7.86 16.93
CA ILE A 51 16.28 -9.30 16.93
C ILE A 51 15.02 -10.08 16.62
N VAL A 52 13.88 -9.69 17.21
CA VAL A 52 12.59 -10.36 16.99
C VAL A 52 12.10 -10.12 15.55
N SER A 53 12.16 -8.88 15.04
CA SER A 53 11.67 -8.54 13.69
C SER A 53 12.59 -8.99 12.55
N ALA A 54 13.88 -9.26 12.80
CA ALA A 54 14.85 -9.54 11.73
C ALA A 54 14.68 -10.93 11.10
N THR A 55 13.91 -11.82 11.72
CA THR A 55 13.72 -13.21 11.29
C THR A 55 12.29 -13.50 10.83
N LYS A 56 12.16 -14.27 9.75
CA LYS A 56 10.86 -14.75 9.23
C LYS A 56 10.14 -15.73 10.17
N TYR A 57 10.86 -16.33 11.12
CA TYR A 57 10.34 -17.32 12.07
C TYR A 57 10.16 -16.70 13.45
N ASN A 58 9.02 -16.98 14.10
CA ASN A 58 8.73 -16.50 15.44
C ASN A 58 9.75 -17.04 16.44
N ARG A 59 10.55 -16.14 17.01
CA ARG A 59 11.36 -16.43 18.20
C ARG A 59 10.40 -16.50 19.39
N ARG A 60 10.65 -17.37 20.37
CA ARG A 60 9.86 -17.43 21.61
C ARG A 60 10.64 -16.76 22.73
N LEU A 61 10.02 -15.78 23.39
CA LEU A 61 10.58 -15.13 24.58
C LEU A 61 10.16 -15.91 25.83
N GLU A 62 10.97 -15.81 26.88
CA GLU A 62 10.62 -16.40 28.17
C GLU A 62 9.39 -15.71 28.77
N LYS A 63 8.54 -16.50 29.45
CA LYS A 63 7.31 -15.99 30.06
C LYS A 63 7.57 -14.80 30.98
N THR A 64 8.62 -14.85 31.80
CA THR A 64 9.04 -13.76 32.69
C THR A 64 9.32 -12.45 31.94
N CYS A 65 9.94 -12.55 30.75
CA CYS A 65 10.21 -11.39 29.92
C CYS A 65 8.91 -10.81 29.33
N VAL A 66 8.01 -11.68 28.86
CA VAL A 66 6.70 -11.27 28.35
C VAL A 66 5.85 -10.62 29.44
N ASP A 67 5.84 -11.18 30.65
CA ASP A 67 5.10 -10.65 31.80
C ASP A 67 5.63 -9.25 32.19
N LEU A 68 6.96 -9.07 32.24
CA LEU A 68 7.56 -7.76 32.50
C LEU A 68 7.20 -6.74 31.42
N LEU A 69 7.30 -7.09 30.13
CA LEU A 69 6.88 -6.21 29.03
C LEU A 69 5.40 -5.80 29.14
N GLN A 70 4.52 -6.72 29.55
CA GLN A 70 3.11 -6.41 29.81
C GLN A 70 2.95 -5.42 30.97
N THR A 71 3.63 -5.67 32.11
CA THR A 71 3.56 -4.76 33.26
C THR A 71 4.09 -3.36 32.95
N THR A 72 5.21 -3.25 32.21
CA THR A 72 5.78 -1.97 31.78
C THR A 72 4.85 -1.24 30.83
N LEU A 73 4.17 -1.95 29.92
CA LEU A 73 3.17 -1.37 29.01
C LEU A 73 1.92 -0.87 29.76
N CYS A 74 1.45 -1.60 30.77
CA CYS A 74 0.29 -1.25 31.58
C CYS A 74 0.59 -0.17 32.64
N SER A 75 1.87 0.10 32.94
CA SER A 75 2.24 1.11 33.94
C SER A 75 2.09 2.54 33.40
N PRO A 76 1.25 3.41 34.02
CA PRO A 76 1.07 4.80 33.59
C PRO A 76 2.27 5.70 33.90
N SER A 77 3.17 5.31 34.83
CA SER A 77 4.36 6.07 35.20
C SER A 77 5.56 5.84 34.27
N CYS A 78 5.47 4.86 33.36
CA CYS A 78 6.56 4.49 32.47
C CYS A 78 6.75 5.55 31.35
N PRO A 79 8.01 5.90 31.00
CA PRO A 79 8.30 6.72 29.83
C PRO A 79 7.69 6.17 28.54
N GLU A 80 7.15 7.06 27.72
CA GLU A 80 6.37 6.69 26.54
C GLU A 80 7.16 5.91 25.46
N PRO A 81 8.45 6.21 25.18
CA PRO A 81 9.23 5.43 24.22
C PRO A 81 9.40 3.97 24.62
N LEU A 82 9.46 3.70 25.93
CA LEU A 82 9.57 2.34 26.46
C LEU A 82 8.26 1.58 26.31
N GLN A 83 7.12 2.22 26.62
CA GLN A 83 5.79 1.63 26.38
C GLN A 83 5.61 1.29 24.89
N LEU A 84 6.00 2.19 23.98
CA LEU A 84 5.93 1.95 22.54
C LEU A 84 6.77 0.75 22.10
N LEU A 85 8.01 0.64 22.58
CA LEU A 85 8.90 -0.49 22.27
C LEU A 85 8.37 -1.80 22.87
N CYS A 86 7.83 -1.79 24.09
CA CYS A 86 7.19 -2.96 24.69
C CYS A 86 6.01 -3.43 23.83
N ALA A 87 5.13 -2.52 23.41
CA ALA A 87 4.02 -2.84 22.51
C ALA A 87 4.52 -3.38 21.16
N ALA A 88 5.57 -2.79 20.58
CA ALA A 88 6.13 -3.24 19.31
C ALA A 88 6.71 -4.67 19.39
N VAL A 89 7.45 -4.98 20.46
CA VAL A 89 7.97 -6.34 20.70
C VAL A 89 6.82 -7.33 20.89
N LEU A 90 5.85 -7.04 21.75
CA LEU A 90 4.70 -7.93 21.99
C LEU A 90 3.86 -8.15 20.72
N ARG A 91 3.70 -7.12 19.89
CA ARG A 91 2.99 -7.20 18.61
C ARG A 91 3.70 -8.14 17.62
N GLU A 92 5.03 -8.03 17.49
CA GLU A 92 5.80 -8.91 16.61
C GLU A 92 5.77 -10.38 17.07
N MET A 93 5.66 -10.58 18.38
CA MET A 93 5.56 -11.90 19.02
C MET A 93 4.17 -12.54 18.92
N SER A 94 3.18 -11.82 18.38
CA SER A 94 1.80 -12.29 18.31
C SER A 94 1.59 -13.31 17.18
N PRO A 95 0.72 -14.32 17.35
CA PRO A 95 -0.12 -14.61 18.50
C PRO A 95 0.63 -15.35 19.64
N SER A 96 0.26 -15.08 20.89
CA SER A 96 0.83 -15.73 22.08
C SER A 96 -0.24 -16.06 23.13
N ASP A 97 -0.22 -17.30 23.64
CA ASP A 97 -1.14 -17.77 24.68
C ASP A 97 -0.86 -17.17 26.08
N SER A 98 0.29 -16.49 26.25
CA SER A 98 0.74 -15.95 27.54
C SER A 98 0.33 -14.50 27.80
N LEU A 99 -0.55 -13.93 26.96
CA LEU A 99 -0.95 -12.52 27.07
C LEU A 99 -2.19 -12.37 27.94
N SER A 100 -2.04 -11.61 29.02
CA SER A 100 -3.10 -11.25 29.96
C SER A 100 -3.04 -9.75 30.25
N LEU A 101 -3.46 -8.94 29.29
CA LEU A 101 -3.46 -7.49 29.42
C LEU A 101 -4.75 -7.02 30.11
N SER A 102 -4.64 -6.23 31.19
CA SER A 102 -5.78 -5.52 31.79
C SER A 102 -6.02 -4.20 31.05
N TRP A 103 -7.06 -4.12 30.22
CA TRP A 103 -7.30 -2.95 29.36
C TRP A 103 -8.64 -2.24 29.57
N GLU A 104 -9.59 -2.85 30.29
CA GLU A 104 -10.96 -2.32 30.46
C GLU A 104 -11.04 -1.00 31.24
N HIS A 105 -10.08 -0.79 32.16
CA HIS A 105 -10.05 0.35 33.07
C HIS A 105 -9.10 1.47 32.61
N VAL A 106 -8.44 1.33 31.46
CA VAL A 106 -7.48 2.32 30.96
C VAL A 106 -8.21 3.57 30.48
N GLN A 107 -7.84 4.71 31.08
CA GLN A 107 -8.40 6.04 30.73
C GLN A 107 -7.53 6.81 29.73
N ASN A 108 -6.22 6.55 29.71
CA ASN A 108 -5.30 7.19 28.78
C ASN A 108 -5.49 6.61 27.36
N THR A 109 -5.90 7.47 26.42
CA THR A 109 -6.18 7.09 25.02
C THR A 109 -4.96 6.58 24.27
N ARG A 110 -3.76 7.10 24.56
CA ARG A 110 -2.51 6.64 23.96
C ARG A 110 -2.16 5.23 24.41
N GLN A 111 -2.21 5.00 25.72
CA GLN A 111 -1.95 3.69 26.30
C GLN A 111 -2.98 2.67 25.81
N LEU A 112 -4.25 3.06 25.74
CA LEU A 112 -5.30 2.24 25.13
C LEU A 112 -4.99 1.91 23.66
N GLY A 113 -4.51 2.89 22.88
CA GLY A 113 -4.07 2.66 21.49
C GLY A 113 -2.92 1.66 21.37
N LEU A 114 -1.92 1.74 22.25
CA LEU A 114 -0.80 0.79 22.29
C LEU A 114 -1.27 -0.62 22.67
N LEU A 115 -2.08 -0.75 23.72
CA LEU A 115 -2.66 -2.03 24.14
C LEU A 115 -3.53 -2.64 23.04
N ALA A 116 -4.40 -1.83 22.42
CA ALA A 116 -5.22 -2.27 21.30
C ALA A 116 -4.36 -2.78 20.14
N SER A 117 -3.22 -2.15 19.85
CA SER A 117 -2.32 -2.62 18.79
C SER A 117 -1.74 -4.02 19.03
N VAL A 118 -1.53 -4.40 20.29
CA VAL A 118 -1.07 -5.75 20.70
C VAL A 118 -2.23 -6.74 20.69
N LEU A 119 -3.40 -6.34 21.20
CA LEU A 119 -4.60 -7.18 21.24
C LEU A 119 -5.11 -7.52 19.83
N LEU A 120 -5.16 -6.54 18.93
CA LEU A 120 -5.57 -6.74 17.53
C LEU A 120 -4.59 -7.63 16.76
N ALA A 121 -3.32 -7.69 17.16
CA ALA A 121 -2.34 -8.59 16.56
C ALA A 121 -2.52 -10.06 16.95
N GLN A 122 -3.31 -10.37 17.98
CA GLN A 122 -3.67 -11.76 18.31
C GLN A 122 -4.58 -12.39 17.26
N GLY A 123 -5.36 -11.58 16.54
CA GLY A 123 -6.33 -12.06 15.56
C GLY A 123 -7.56 -12.76 16.14
N ASP A 124 -7.77 -12.74 17.47
CA ASP A 124 -9.01 -13.25 18.08
C ASP A 124 -10.19 -12.30 17.81
N GLN A 125 -11.18 -12.80 17.08
CA GLN A 125 -12.38 -12.04 16.74
C GLN A 125 -13.16 -11.51 17.96
N LYS A 126 -13.14 -12.22 19.10
CA LYS A 126 -13.83 -11.73 20.31
C LYS A 126 -13.14 -10.51 20.90
N LEU A 127 -11.80 -10.54 20.97
CA LEU A 127 -10.99 -9.40 21.41
C LEU A 127 -11.10 -8.22 20.44
N VAL A 128 -11.13 -8.48 19.13
CA VAL A 128 -11.33 -7.42 18.13
C VAL A 128 -12.68 -6.71 18.35
N ARG A 129 -13.76 -7.46 18.59
CA ARG A 129 -15.09 -6.89 18.93
C ARG A 129 -15.04 -6.04 20.20
N SER A 130 -14.48 -6.57 21.28
CA SER A 130 -14.48 -5.89 22.58
C SER A 130 -13.63 -4.62 22.57
N VAL A 131 -12.47 -4.65 21.90
CA VAL A 131 -11.62 -3.48 21.67
C VAL A 131 -12.35 -2.45 20.82
N GLY A 132 -12.99 -2.86 19.72
CA GLY A 132 -13.78 -1.99 18.85
C GLY A 132 -14.88 -1.25 19.60
N GLN A 133 -15.70 -1.96 20.38
CA GLN A 133 -16.78 -1.38 21.19
C GLN A 133 -16.24 -0.37 22.22
N ARG A 134 -15.13 -0.69 22.90
CA ARG A 134 -14.53 0.21 23.88
C ARG A 134 -13.98 1.48 23.24
N VAL A 135 -13.23 1.34 22.15
CA VAL A 135 -12.63 2.48 21.45
C VAL A 135 -13.71 3.39 20.88
N LEU A 136 -14.76 2.82 20.29
CA LEU A 136 -15.89 3.59 19.77
C LEU A 136 -16.60 4.38 20.88
N LYS A 137 -16.87 3.76 22.04
CA LYS A 137 -17.47 4.46 23.19
C LYS A 137 -16.64 5.67 23.63
N VAL A 138 -15.30 5.60 23.53
CA VAL A 138 -14.41 6.72 23.82
C VAL A 138 -14.51 7.79 22.71
N LEU A 139 -14.54 7.40 21.44
CA LEU A 139 -14.68 8.32 20.30
C LEU A 139 -16.05 9.04 20.26
N GLU A 140 -17.10 8.40 20.76
CA GLU A 140 -18.44 9.00 20.86
C GLU A 140 -18.54 10.08 21.93
N SER A 141 -17.69 10.03 22.96
CA SER A 141 -17.74 10.98 24.07
C SER A 141 -17.58 12.44 23.59
N ARG A 142 -18.46 13.33 24.06
CA ARG A 142 -18.38 14.77 23.75
C ARG A 142 -17.32 15.40 24.64
N GLN A 143 -16.21 15.87 24.08
CA GLN A 143 -15.33 16.76 24.84
C GLN A 143 -14.61 17.77 23.95
N PRO A 144 -14.56 19.05 24.36
CA PRO A 144 -13.52 19.99 23.98
C PRO A 144 -12.24 19.86 24.83
N GLU A 145 -12.29 19.19 26.00
CA GLU A 145 -11.16 19.04 26.96
C GLU A 145 -10.95 17.58 27.41
N GLY A 146 -10.88 16.65 26.45
CA GLY A 146 -10.65 15.22 26.70
C GLY A 146 -9.21 14.78 26.33
N PRO A 147 -8.77 13.58 26.76
CA PRO A 147 -7.51 13.00 26.30
C PRO A 147 -7.53 12.85 24.77
N SER A 148 -6.38 13.12 24.12
CA SER A 148 -6.24 13.16 22.67
C SER A 148 -6.80 11.89 21.99
N LEU A 149 -7.73 12.05 21.04
CA LEU A 149 -8.33 10.94 20.29
C LEU A 149 -7.42 10.42 19.16
N ARG A 150 -6.27 11.06 18.93
CA ARG A 150 -5.33 10.78 17.83
C ARG A 150 -4.83 9.33 17.77
N HIS A 151 -4.84 8.61 18.89
CA HIS A 151 -4.33 7.24 18.94
C HIS A 151 -5.41 6.18 18.68
N LEU A 152 -6.69 6.57 18.64
CA LEU A 152 -7.82 5.66 18.62
C LEU A 152 -8.41 5.46 17.22
N LEU A 153 -8.32 6.47 16.36
CA LEU A 153 -8.87 6.40 15.01
C LEU A 153 -8.15 5.33 14.13
N PRO A 154 -6.82 5.20 14.16
CA PRO A 154 -6.12 4.10 13.48
C PRO A 154 -6.51 2.72 14.01
N VAL A 155 -6.81 2.61 15.30
CA VAL A 155 -7.29 1.36 15.92
C VAL A 155 -8.64 0.98 15.35
N MET A 156 -9.57 1.93 15.22
CA MET A 156 -10.88 1.68 14.59
C MET A 156 -10.77 1.28 13.13
N SER A 157 -9.88 1.94 12.36
CA SER A 157 -9.60 1.52 10.99
C SER A 157 -9.11 0.06 10.93
N LYS A 158 -8.24 -0.34 11.85
CA LYS A 158 -7.75 -1.72 11.94
C LYS A 158 -8.86 -2.70 12.35
N VAL A 159 -9.71 -2.35 13.31
CA VAL A 159 -10.88 -3.16 13.71
C VAL A 159 -11.80 -3.40 12.52
N ALA A 160 -12.16 -2.35 11.77
CA ALA A 160 -13.00 -2.46 10.59
C ALA A 160 -12.39 -3.40 9.54
N SER A 161 -11.07 -3.37 9.35
CA SER A 161 -10.37 -4.26 8.42
C SER A 161 -10.30 -5.73 8.87
N LEU A 162 -10.27 -5.98 10.18
CA LEU A 162 -10.12 -7.33 10.74
C LEU A 162 -11.47 -8.01 10.93
N ALA A 163 -12.52 -7.26 11.24
CA ALA A 163 -13.84 -7.78 11.55
C ALA A 163 -14.92 -6.75 11.20
N PRO A 164 -15.32 -6.63 9.93
CA PRO A 164 -16.28 -5.61 9.47
C PRO A 164 -17.67 -5.75 10.08
N ASP A 165 -18.13 -6.98 10.34
CA ASP A 165 -19.48 -7.26 10.88
C ASP A 165 -19.61 -7.01 12.39
N THR A 166 -18.61 -6.39 13.02
CA THR A 166 -18.57 -6.24 14.48
C THR A 166 -19.23 -4.99 15.01
N LEU A 167 -19.43 -3.99 14.13
CA LEU A 167 -20.01 -2.70 14.50
C LEU A 167 -21.50 -2.70 14.21
N HIS A 168 -22.30 -2.32 15.20
CA HIS A 168 -23.74 -2.14 15.01
C HIS A 168 -24.04 -0.97 14.05
N GLU A 169 -25.25 -0.92 13.48
CA GLU A 169 -25.64 0.17 12.59
C GLU A 169 -25.59 1.54 13.28
N ASP A 170 -26.09 1.63 14.53
CA ASP A 170 -26.03 2.85 15.34
C ASP A 170 -24.60 3.35 15.59
N GLN A 171 -23.70 2.40 15.83
CA GLN A 171 -22.27 2.63 16.09
C GLN A 171 -21.56 3.15 14.84
N THR A 172 -21.85 2.56 13.70
CA THR A 172 -21.39 3.01 12.38
C THR A 172 -21.93 4.41 12.06
N SER A 173 -23.21 4.65 12.35
CA SER A 173 -23.88 5.94 12.16
C SER A 173 -23.27 7.05 13.04
N ALA A 174 -22.93 6.75 14.30
CA ALA A 174 -22.27 7.69 15.20
C ALA A 174 -20.86 8.06 14.70
N LEU A 175 -20.07 7.08 14.25
CA LEU A 175 -18.75 7.34 13.70
C LEU A 175 -18.82 8.12 12.38
N ASN A 176 -19.78 7.82 11.51
CA ASN A 176 -20.02 8.58 10.27
C ASN A 176 -20.25 10.07 10.55
N LYS A 177 -21.04 10.41 11.59
CA LYS A 177 -21.26 11.81 12.01
C LYS A 177 -19.95 12.46 12.45
N ARG A 178 -19.13 11.77 13.25
CA ARG A 178 -17.82 12.29 13.69
C ARG A 178 -16.84 12.50 12.54
N LEU A 179 -16.77 11.56 11.60
CA LEU A 179 -15.95 11.69 10.40
C LEU A 179 -16.38 12.90 9.57
N VAL A 180 -17.69 13.11 9.37
CA VAL A 180 -18.22 14.31 8.73
C VAL A 180 -17.77 15.57 9.46
N ASP A 181 -17.88 15.57 10.79
CA ASP A 181 -17.50 16.75 11.58
C ASP A 181 -16.02 17.08 11.45
N TRP A 182 -15.14 16.07 11.53
CA TRP A 182 -13.71 16.27 11.36
C TRP A 182 -13.33 16.69 9.94
N LEU A 183 -13.95 16.11 8.91
CA LEU A 183 -13.65 16.46 7.51
C LEU A 183 -14.12 17.87 7.14
N ARG A 184 -15.28 18.31 7.64
CA ARG A 184 -15.90 19.58 7.21
C ARG A 184 -15.70 20.74 8.17
N TYR A 185 -15.63 20.50 9.49
CA TYR A 185 -15.66 21.55 10.50
C TYR A 185 -14.39 21.61 11.36
N ALA A 186 -13.29 20.99 10.91
CA ALA A 186 -11.99 21.22 11.55
C ALA A 186 -11.58 22.70 11.46
N SER A 187 -10.97 23.18 12.54
CA SER A 187 -10.55 24.56 12.75
C SER A 187 -9.68 25.05 11.60
N VAL A 188 -9.90 26.30 11.22
CA VAL A 188 -9.08 27.02 10.24
C VAL A 188 -8.12 28.01 10.94
N GLN A 189 -8.08 27.99 12.27
CA GLN A 189 -7.11 28.71 13.09
C GLN A 189 -6.03 27.74 13.57
N GLN A 190 -4.79 28.21 13.64
CA GLN A 190 -3.68 27.40 14.17
C GLN A 190 -3.85 27.15 15.67
N GLY A 191 -3.09 26.19 16.19
CA GLY A 191 -2.94 26.00 17.63
C GLY A 191 -2.09 27.11 18.26
N VAL A 192 -2.24 27.30 19.57
CA VAL A 192 -1.39 28.21 20.35
C VAL A 192 0.02 27.60 20.42
N ALA A 193 1.03 28.35 19.96
CA ALA A 193 2.43 27.95 20.11
C ALA A 193 2.78 27.77 21.59
N HIS A 194 3.34 26.62 21.96
CA HIS A 194 3.90 26.42 23.29
C HIS A 194 5.23 27.17 23.35
N SER A 195 5.20 28.44 23.76
CA SER A 195 6.41 29.23 23.87
C SER A 195 7.31 28.67 24.97
N SER A 196 8.53 28.28 24.59
CA SER A 196 9.63 28.06 25.53
C SER A 196 10.04 29.41 26.14
N GLY A 197 9.41 29.78 27.25
CA GLY A 197 9.97 30.64 28.31
C GLY A 197 10.73 31.92 27.92
N GLY A 198 10.19 32.77 27.03
CA GLY A 198 10.75 34.09 26.71
C GLY A 198 9.94 35.24 27.31
N PHE A 199 10.48 35.96 28.31
CA PHE A 199 9.83 37.02 29.10
C PHE A 199 9.42 38.30 28.32
N PHE A 200 9.64 38.41 27.01
CA PHE A 200 9.38 39.62 26.21
C PHE A 200 8.44 39.41 24.99
N SER A 201 7.36 38.63 25.15
CA SER A 201 6.35 38.47 24.08
C SER A 201 5.23 39.50 24.23
N THR A 202 5.07 40.40 23.25
CA THR A 202 4.01 41.42 23.21
C THR A 202 2.60 40.78 23.15
N PRO A 203 1.55 41.38 23.75
CA PRO A 203 0.22 40.77 23.85
C PRO A 203 -0.50 40.55 22.51
N ARG A 204 -0.05 41.18 21.41
CA ARG A 204 -0.56 40.92 20.05
C ARG A 204 0.01 39.64 19.41
N ALA A 205 1.05 39.03 19.98
CA ALA A 205 1.65 37.78 19.49
C ALA A 205 0.99 36.51 20.04
N ARG A 206 -0.12 36.62 20.80
CA ARG A 206 -0.80 35.49 21.46
C ARG A 206 -1.97 34.88 20.69
N GLN A 207 -2.52 35.57 19.70
CA GLN A 207 -3.62 34.99 18.92
C GLN A 207 -3.05 34.01 17.89
N PRO A 208 -3.51 32.75 17.89
CA PRO A 208 -3.10 31.81 16.86
C PRO A 208 -3.45 32.39 15.49
N GLY A 209 -2.46 32.38 14.58
CA GLY A 209 -2.69 32.84 13.21
C GLY A 209 -3.63 31.90 12.46
N PRO A 210 -4.23 32.35 11.35
CA PRO A 210 -5.01 31.47 10.50
C PRO A 210 -4.11 30.40 9.87
N VAL A 211 -4.71 29.26 9.56
CA VAL A 211 -4.09 28.26 8.69
C VAL A 211 -4.08 28.80 7.27
N THR A 212 -2.99 28.56 6.55
CA THR A 212 -2.83 28.98 5.16
C THR A 212 -3.00 27.82 4.20
N GLU A 213 -3.23 28.12 2.95
CA GLU A 213 -3.13 27.20 1.84
C GLU A 213 -1.68 27.11 1.35
N VAL A 214 -1.41 26.25 0.37
CA VAL A 214 -0.05 26.02 -0.12
C VAL A 214 0.55 27.27 -0.81
N ASP A 215 -0.30 28.13 -1.39
CA ASP A 215 0.07 29.41 -1.98
C ASP A 215 0.22 30.55 -0.96
N GLY A 216 -0.01 30.28 0.33
CA GLY A 216 0.02 31.26 1.41
C GLY A 216 -1.28 32.06 1.56
N ALA A 217 -2.31 31.80 0.75
CA ALA A 217 -3.64 32.39 0.99
C ALA A 217 -4.21 31.86 2.31
N VAL A 218 -5.01 32.66 3.01
CA VAL A 218 -5.73 32.19 4.21
C VAL A 218 -6.74 31.14 3.77
N ALA A 219 -6.76 29.98 4.44
CA ALA A 219 -7.80 28.99 4.19
C ALA A 219 -9.16 29.57 4.62
N THR A 220 -10.18 29.50 3.75
CA THR A 220 -11.47 30.15 3.98
C THR A 220 -12.65 29.19 4.09
N ASP A 221 -12.63 28.05 3.40
CA ASP A 221 -13.76 27.10 3.39
C ASP A 221 -13.67 26.10 4.55
N PHE A 222 -12.70 25.19 4.51
CA PHE A 222 -12.39 24.26 5.61
C PHE A 222 -10.94 23.75 5.51
N PHE A 223 -10.44 23.18 6.61
CA PHE A 223 -9.11 22.60 6.71
C PHE A 223 -8.97 21.29 5.91
N THR A 224 -7.85 21.11 5.22
CA THR A 224 -7.51 19.85 4.52
C THR A 224 -6.09 19.39 4.83
N VAL A 225 -5.73 18.18 4.39
CA VAL A 225 -4.34 17.67 4.50
C VAL A 225 -3.28 18.50 3.76
N LEU A 226 -3.68 19.39 2.83
CA LEU A 226 -2.76 20.32 2.15
C LEU A 226 -2.74 21.72 2.79
N SER A 227 -3.48 21.92 3.87
CA SER A 227 -3.41 23.15 4.66
C SER A 227 -2.07 23.27 5.39
N THR A 228 -1.50 24.46 5.43
CA THR A 228 -0.19 24.76 6.01
C THR A 228 -0.34 25.56 7.30
N GLY A 229 0.35 25.13 8.36
CA GLY A 229 0.33 25.78 9.66
C GLY A 229 1.55 25.40 10.49
N GLN A 230 1.89 26.20 11.50
CA GLN A 230 3.04 25.90 12.38
C GLN A 230 2.66 24.93 13.50
N HIS A 231 1.44 25.07 14.03
CA HIS A 231 0.93 24.24 15.12
C HIS A 231 -0.48 23.80 14.76
N PHE A 232 -0.70 22.49 14.63
CA PHE A 232 -2.03 21.96 14.35
C PHE A 232 -2.80 21.65 15.63
N THR A 233 -4.09 22.01 15.64
CA THR A 233 -5.03 21.67 16.71
C THR A 233 -5.44 20.20 16.67
N GLU A 234 -6.02 19.68 17.74
CA GLU A 234 -6.42 18.26 17.81
C GLU A 234 -7.43 17.85 16.73
N ASP A 235 -8.40 18.71 16.42
CA ASP A 235 -9.37 18.51 15.35
C ASP A 235 -8.75 18.55 13.95
N GLN A 236 -7.70 19.36 13.73
CA GLN A 236 -6.91 19.33 12.50
C GLN A 236 -6.15 18.00 12.34
N TRP A 237 -5.55 17.48 13.42
CA TRP A 237 -4.96 16.14 13.39
C TRP A 237 -5.99 15.05 13.11
N LEU A 238 -7.18 15.14 13.71
CA LEU A 238 -8.27 14.21 13.47
C LEU A 238 -8.82 14.30 12.04
N ASN A 239 -8.84 15.48 11.41
CA ASN A 239 -9.15 15.64 10.00
C ASN A 239 -8.19 14.84 9.11
N VAL A 240 -6.88 14.98 9.35
CA VAL A 240 -5.86 14.26 8.57
C VAL A 240 -5.98 12.74 8.75
N GLN A 241 -6.23 12.28 9.98
CA GLN A 241 -6.44 10.86 10.25
C GLN A 241 -7.78 10.34 9.69
N ALA A 242 -8.84 11.14 9.74
CA ALA A 242 -10.13 10.80 9.16
C ALA A 242 -10.00 10.59 7.65
N PHE A 243 -9.31 11.49 6.95
CA PHE A 243 -9.04 11.35 5.52
C PHE A 243 -8.20 10.10 5.23
N SER A 244 -7.14 9.83 6.02
CA SER A 244 -6.25 8.68 5.77
C SER A 244 -6.93 7.32 5.95
N MET A 245 -8.01 7.23 6.74
CA MET A 245 -8.81 5.99 6.87
C MET A 245 -10.09 5.97 6.02
N LEU A 246 -10.44 7.09 5.38
CA LEU A 246 -11.75 7.33 4.78
C LEU A 246 -12.12 6.27 3.74
N ARG A 247 -11.21 5.96 2.83
CA ARG A 247 -11.41 4.94 1.81
C ARG A 247 -11.68 3.57 2.41
N ALA A 248 -10.83 3.15 3.35
CA ALA A 248 -11.00 1.87 4.03
C ALA A 248 -12.36 1.82 4.72
N TRP A 249 -12.75 2.89 5.41
CA TRP A 249 -14.05 2.97 6.07
C TRP A 249 -15.25 2.90 5.09
N LEU A 250 -15.18 3.65 3.99
CA LEU A 250 -16.22 3.65 2.95
C LEU A 250 -16.37 2.27 2.31
N LEU A 251 -15.28 1.54 2.06
CA LEU A 251 -15.33 0.18 1.49
C LEU A 251 -16.13 -0.80 2.36
N HIS A 252 -15.96 -0.74 3.68
CA HIS A 252 -16.70 -1.60 4.60
C HIS A 252 -18.16 -1.17 4.79
N SER A 253 -18.44 0.13 4.63
CA SER A 253 -19.80 0.67 4.76
C SER A 253 -20.66 0.47 3.50
N GLY A 254 -20.15 -0.10 2.41
CA GLY A 254 -20.86 -0.17 1.13
C GLY A 254 -22.23 -0.89 1.19
N PRO A 255 -23.13 -0.67 0.21
CA PRO A 255 -24.51 -1.21 0.16
C PRO A 255 -24.62 -2.75 0.02
N GLY A 256 -23.55 -3.50 0.32
CA GLY A 256 -23.47 -4.96 0.21
C GLY A 256 -23.77 -5.73 1.49
N GLY A 257 -24.26 -5.08 2.56
CA GLY A 257 -24.83 -5.78 3.72
C GLY A 257 -26.09 -6.57 3.32
N PRO A 258 -26.46 -7.66 4.03
CA PRO A 258 -27.60 -8.50 3.66
C PRO A 258 -28.87 -7.65 3.57
N ARG A 259 -29.37 -7.46 2.34
CA ARG A 259 -30.64 -6.77 2.07
C ARG A 259 -31.75 -7.50 2.82
N THR A 260 -32.32 -6.86 3.84
CA THR A 260 -33.67 -7.16 4.27
C THR A 260 -34.61 -6.79 3.13
N PRO A 261 -35.45 -7.72 2.63
CA PRO A 261 -36.41 -7.40 1.59
C PRO A 261 -37.56 -6.59 2.21
N ALA A 262 -38.04 -5.60 1.44
CA ALA A 262 -39.28 -4.82 1.60
C ALA A 262 -39.10 -3.35 2.02
N ALA A 263 -39.13 -2.48 1.02
CA ALA A 263 -40.10 -1.38 0.93
C ALA A 263 -39.94 -0.76 -0.47
N ASP A 264 -40.59 -1.38 -1.45
CA ASP A 264 -41.03 -0.69 -2.67
C ASP A 264 -42.02 0.40 -2.22
N ASP A 265 -41.65 1.66 -2.41
CA ASP A 265 -42.53 2.77 -2.79
C ASP A 265 -41.76 4.09 -2.64
N ARG A 266 -41.10 4.52 -3.73
CA ARG A 266 -40.87 5.94 -3.95
C ARG A 266 -41.29 6.30 -5.35
N SER A 267 -42.53 6.77 -5.39
CA SER A 267 -43.18 7.47 -6.49
C SER A 267 -42.29 8.56 -7.08
N GLU A 268 -42.22 8.54 -8.40
CA GLU A 268 -41.74 9.58 -9.28
C GLU A 268 -42.41 10.93 -8.97
N LEU A 269 -41.61 11.98 -8.78
CA LEU A 269 -42.09 13.35 -8.96
C LEU A 269 -41.03 14.12 -9.75
N GLU A 270 -41.27 14.19 -11.06
CA GLU A 270 -40.60 15.10 -11.97
C GLU A 270 -40.92 16.56 -11.65
N GLY A 271 -39.98 17.44 -11.97
CA GLY A 271 -40.28 18.81 -12.36
C GLY A 271 -40.02 19.89 -11.31
N SER A 272 -38.78 20.38 -11.22
CA SER A 272 -38.52 21.78 -11.59
C SER A 272 -37.01 22.08 -11.57
N THR A 273 -36.45 22.21 -12.75
CA THR A 273 -35.13 22.79 -13.00
C THR A 273 -35.21 24.30 -12.85
N LEU A 274 -34.71 24.85 -11.74
CA LEU A 274 -34.01 26.15 -11.62
C LEU A 274 -33.93 26.57 -10.14
N SER A 275 -32.72 26.93 -9.70
CA SER A 275 -32.36 27.45 -8.36
C SER A 275 -31.93 26.42 -7.30
N VAL A 276 -30.75 25.80 -7.49
CA VAL A 276 -30.16 24.82 -6.54
C VAL A 276 -28.85 25.31 -5.88
N LEU A 277 -28.30 26.45 -6.28
CA LEU A 277 -26.93 26.84 -5.84
C LEU A 277 -26.83 27.51 -4.46
N SER A 278 -27.92 27.61 -3.69
CA SER A 278 -27.85 28.05 -2.27
C SER A 278 -28.59 27.12 -1.28
N ALA A 279 -29.35 26.13 -1.78
CA ALA A 279 -30.16 25.22 -0.96
C ALA A 279 -29.47 23.87 -0.64
N ALA A 280 -28.35 23.55 -1.29
CA ALA A 280 -27.65 22.27 -1.09
C ALA A 280 -27.05 22.11 0.32
N SER A 281 -26.66 23.21 0.97
CA SER A 281 -26.04 23.16 2.31
C SER A 281 -27.05 22.75 3.40
N THR A 282 -28.27 23.29 3.34
CA THR A 282 -29.33 23.01 4.32
C THR A 282 -30.01 21.65 4.11
N ALA A 283 -30.06 21.13 2.88
CA ALA A 283 -30.62 19.80 2.59
C ALA A 283 -29.71 18.64 3.05
N SER A 284 -28.39 18.84 3.13
CA SER A 284 -27.42 17.80 3.52
C SER A 284 -27.60 17.29 4.97
N HIS A 285 -28.20 18.10 5.85
CA HIS A 285 -28.51 17.70 7.24
C HIS A 285 -29.64 16.68 7.34
N LEU A 286 -30.46 16.53 6.29
CA LEU A 286 -31.59 15.61 6.24
C LEU A 286 -31.20 14.22 5.72
N LEU A 287 -30.00 14.07 5.19
CA LEU A 287 -29.51 12.79 4.67
C LEU A 287 -29.13 11.83 5.81
N PRO A 288 -29.30 10.51 5.60
CA PRO A 288 -28.69 9.50 6.45
C PRO A 288 -27.20 9.79 6.67
N PRO A 289 -26.64 9.53 7.87
CA PRO A 289 -25.25 9.87 8.19
C PRO A 289 -24.21 9.31 7.22
N GLN A 290 -24.51 8.16 6.62
CA GLN A 290 -23.68 7.54 5.60
C GLN A 290 -23.68 8.31 4.27
N GLU A 291 -24.83 8.75 3.79
CA GLU A 291 -24.95 9.56 2.58
C GLU A 291 -24.29 10.92 2.78
N ARG A 292 -24.50 11.54 3.94
CA ARG A 292 -23.82 12.78 4.32
C ARG A 292 -22.29 12.61 4.35
N LEU A 293 -21.78 11.47 4.84
CA LEU A 293 -20.34 11.17 4.79
C LEU A 293 -19.85 11.08 3.34
N ARG A 294 -20.59 10.43 2.44
CA ARG A 294 -20.23 10.35 1.01
C ARG A 294 -20.16 11.73 0.36
N GLU A 295 -21.15 12.60 0.61
CA GLU A 295 -21.14 13.97 0.09
C GLU A 295 -19.94 14.78 0.60
N LYS A 296 -19.68 14.74 1.91
CA LYS A 296 -18.55 15.49 2.49
C LYS A 296 -17.19 14.91 2.14
N ALA A 297 -17.09 13.60 1.96
CA ALA A 297 -15.92 12.95 1.38
C ALA A 297 -15.65 13.43 -0.05
N PHE A 298 -16.70 13.53 -0.87
CA PHE A 298 -16.63 14.04 -2.23
C PHE A 298 -16.13 15.49 -2.28
N GLU A 299 -16.77 16.38 -1.50
CA GLU A 299 -16.37 17.80 -1.38
C GLU A 299 -14.90 17.94 -0.92
N TYR A 300 -14.50 17.15 0.09
CA TYR A 300 -13.12 17.14 0.59
C TYR A 300 -12.12 16.76 -0.51
N CYS A 301 -12.38 15.69 -1.26
CA CYS A 301 -11.51 15.23 -2.33
C CYS A 301 -11.42 16.24 -3.49
N GLN A 302 -12.56 16.86 -3.87
CA GLN A 302 -12.56 17.91 -4.89
C GLN A 302 -11.73 19.12 -4.46
N ARG A 303 -11.92 19.58 -3.22
CA ARG A 303 -11.16 20.69 -2.66
C ARG A 303 -9.67 20.38 -2.61
N LEU A 304 -9.31 19.18 -2.19
CA LEU A 304 -7.93 18.72 -2.15
C LEU A 304 -7.27 18.73 -3.55
N ILE A 305 -7.99 18.28 -4.58
CA ILE A 305 -7.53 18.33 -5.97
C ILE A 305 -7.36 19.78 -6.44
N GLU A 306 -8.30 20.66 -6.12
CA GLU A 306 -8.20 22.11 -6.43
C GLU A 306 -6.96 22.74 -5.77
N GLN A 307 -6.73 22.47 -4.48
CA GLN A 307 -5.58 23.00 -3.75
C GLN A 307 -4.25 22.50 -4.31
N SER A 308 -4.21 21.28 -4.82
CA SER A 308 -3.01 20.75 -5.47
C SER A 308 -2.64 21.46 -6.77
N ASN A 309 -3.55 22.27 -7.34
CA ASN A 309 -3.30 23.11 -8.52
C ASN A 309 -2.61 24.44 -8.17
N ARG A 310 -2.60 24.80 -6.87
CA ARG A 310 -2.03 26.08 -6.43
C ARG A 310 -0.51 26.01 -6.39
N ARG A 311 0.13 27.10 -6.80
CA ARG A 311 1.59 27.20 -6.78
C ARG A 311 2.06 27.39 -5.34
N ALA A 312 2.83 26.43 -4.82
CA ALA A 312 3.40 26.52 -3.49
C ALA A 312 4.28 27.77 -3.32
N LEU A 313 4.09 28.47 -2.20
CA LEU A 313 4.85 29.67 -1.85
C LEU A 313 6.27 29.34 -1.36
N ARG A 314 6.41 28.29 -0.54
CA ARG A 314 7.71 27.87 0.01
C ARG A 314 8.16 26.56 -0.62
N LYS A 315 9.48 26.36 -0.65
CA LYS A 315 10.07 25.07 -1.07
C LYS A 315 9.56 23.92 -0.21
N ALA A 316 9.44 24.09 1.11
CA ALA A 316 8.87 23.08 2.01
C ALA A 316 7.41 22.74 1.68
N ASP A 317 6.61 23.71 1.22
CA ASP A 317 5.21 23.49 0.85
C ASP A 317 5.11 22.83 -0.54
N SER A 318 6.05 23.14 -1.44
CA SER A 318 6.23 22.43 -2.72
C SER A 318 6.68 20.99 -2.46
N ASP A 319 7.60 20.79 -1.51
CA ASP A 319 8.04 19.48 -1.07
C ASP A 319 6.91 18.77 -0.31
N LEU A 320 5.99 19.46 0.38
CA LEU A 320 4.77 18.84 0.93
C LEU A 320 3.84 18.36 -0.20
N GLN A 321 3.63 19.18 -1.23
CA GLN A 321 2.89 18.77 -2.44
C GLN A 321 3.55 17.60 -3.18
N LYS A 322 4.89 17.47 -3.12
CA LYS A 322 5.69 16.49 -3.88
C LYS A 322 6.15 15.26 -3.07
N ALA A 323 6.36 15.36 -1.75
CA ALA A 323 6.73 14.28 -0.83
C ALA A 323 5.58 13.30 -0.61
N VAL A 324 4.39 13.70 -1.04
CA VAL A 324 3.26 12.89 -1.49
C VAL A 324 3.66 11.82 -2.54
N SER A 325 4.87 11.84 -3.11
CA SER A 325 5.36 10.89 -4.12
C SER A 325 6.71 10.21 -3.79
N ALA A 326 7.42 10.60 -2.72
CA ALA A 326 8.76 10.07 -2.42
C ALA A 326 8.71 8.86 -1.47
N PRO A 327 9.50 7.78 -1.71
CA PRO A 327 9.67 6.72 -0.73
C PRO A 327 10.47 7.23 0.47
N TRP A 328 10.04 6.86 1.68
CA TRP A 328 10.84 6.97 2.90
C TRP A 328 12.24 6.34 2.68
N GLN A 329 13.29 7.17 2.63
CA GLN A 329 14.67 6.69 2.66
C GLN A 329 15.10 6.48 4.11
N ALA A 330 15.05 5.23 4.57
CA ALA A 330 15.69 4.83 5.82
C ALA A 330 17.21 4.81 5.63
N GLY A 331 17.88 5.95 5.87
CA GLY A 331 19.34 6.00 5.92
C GLY A 331 19.93 7.34 5.50
N GLY A 332 19.94 8.31 6.42
CA GLY A 332 20.68 9.57 6.28
C GLY A 332 20.70 10.30 7.62
N GLN A 333 21.89 10.49 8.18
CA GLN A 333 22.11 11.12 9.49
C GLN A 333 21.50 12.52 9.57
N ALA A 334 20.49 12.68 10.44
CA ALA A 334 20.18 13.94 11.09
C ALA A 334 19.84 13.62 12.55
N LEU A 335 20.85 13.67 13.41
CA LEU A 335 20.70 13.66 14.87
C LEU A 335 20.12 15.02 15.29
N ALA A 336 18.81 15.15 15.22
CA ALA A 336 18.02 16.07 16.03
C ALA A 336 16.78 15.29 16.50
N ALA A 337 16.46 15.40 17.78
CA ALA A 337 15.49 14.57 18.49
C ALA A 337 14.14 14.38 17.75
N PRO A 338 13.50 13.21 17.84
CA PRO A 338 12.20 12.97 17.24
C PRO A 338 11.12 13.64 18.11
N SER A 339 10.95 14.94 17.95
CA SER A 339 9.80 15.68 18.45
C SER A 339 8.64 15.42 17.50
N GLU A 340 7.67 14.61 17.93
CA GLU A 340 6.25 14.65 17.53
C GLU A 340 5.93 15.14 16.10
N CYS A 341 6.48 14.49 15.09
CA CYS A 341 6.01 14.61 13.71
C CYS A 341 6.32 13.33 12.94
N GLY A 342 5.95 12.20 13.55
CA GLY A 342 5.90 10.91 12.88
C GLY A 342 4.50 10.69 12.34
N MET A 343 4.40 10.40 11.04
CA MET A 343 3.24 9.77 10.38
C MET A 343 2.16 10.67 9.80
N VAL A 344 2.51 11.56 8.85
CA VAL A 344 1.66 11.82 7.68
C VAL A 344 2.55 12.13 6.46
N SER A 345 2.85 11.12 5.65
CA SER A 345 3.02 11.34 4.21
C SER A 345 2.29 10.23 3.49
N PRO A 346 1.09 10.50 2.98
CA PRO A 346 0.52 9.69 1.94
C PRO A 346 0.42 10.49 0.65
N GLN A 347 0.28 9.73 -0.42
CA GLN A 347 -0.08 10.20 -1.72
C GLN A 347 -1.51 10.77 -1.67
N CYS A 348 -1.73 11.94 -1.06
CA CYS A 348 -3.06 12.50 -0.80
C CYS A 348 -3.90 12.60 -2.09
N LEU A 349 -3.26 12.87 -3.23
CA LEU A 349 -3.91 12.82 -4.54
C LEU A 349 -4.29 11.40 -4.98
N VAL A 350 -3.42 10.40 -4.80
CA VAL A 350 -3.77 8.99 -5.05
C VAL A 350 -4.95 8.59 -4.18
N GLU A 351 -4.90 8.90 -2.88
CA GLU A 351 -5.95 8.58 -1.94
C GLU A 351 -7.27 9.28 -2.30
N ALA A 352 -7.23 10.57 -2.67
CA ALA A 352 -8.40 11.32 -3.12
C ALA A 352 -9.05 10.66 -4.35
N VAL A 353 -8.26 10.29 -5.36
CA VAL A 353 -8.77 9.62 -6.56
C VAL A 353 -9.38 8.25 -6.21
N LEU A 354 -8.75 7.50 -5.30
CA LEU A 354 -9.26 6.20 -4.85
C LEU A 354 -10.53 6.33 -4.00
N VAL A 355 -10.67 7.38 -3.19
CA VAL A 355 -11.92 7.70 -2.48
C VAL A 355 -13.02 8.03 -3.50
N LEU A 356 -12.74 8.88 -4.48
CA LEU A 356 -13.69 9.23 -5.54
C LEU A 356 -14.15 8.02 -6.36
N ASP A 357 -13.24 7.09 -6.68
CA ASP A 357 -13.55 5.80 -7.31
C ASP A 357 -14.52 4.97 -6.46
N VAL A 358 -14.26 4.83 -5.15
CA VAL A 358 -15.17 4.12 -4.23
C VAL A 358 -16.55 4.80 -4.17
N LEU A 359 -16.59 6.13 -4.12
CA LEU A 359 -17.86 6.87 -4.12
C LEU A 359 -18.66 6.62 -5.39
N CYS A 360 -18.03 6.68 -6.57
CA CYS A 360 -18.70 6.42 -7.85
C CYS A 360 -19.19 4.98 -7.99
N ARG A 361 -18.52 4.00 -7.38
CA ARG A 361 -18.99 2.60 -7.34
C ARG A 361 -20.20 2.41 -6.42
N GLN A 362 -20.28 3.17 -5.34
CA GLN A 362 -21.38 3.07 -4.38
C GLN A 362 -22.60 3.86 -4.83
N ASP A 363 -22.39 5.03 -5.44
CA ASP A 363 -23.44 5.90 -5.96
C ASP A 363 -22.99 6.54 -7.29
N PRO A 364 -23.61 6.16 -8.42
CA PRO A 364 -23.32 6.72 -9.74
C PRO A 364 -23.58 8.23 -9.85
N SER A 365 -24.32 8.85 -8.93
CA SER A 365 -24.61 10.30 -8.95
C SER A 365 -23.33 11.16 -8.91
N PHE A 366 -22.24 10.64 -8.32
CA PHE A 366 -20.95 11.31 -8.26
C PHE A 366 -20.14 11.24 -9.55
N LEU A 367 -20.51 10.37 -10.51
CA LEU A 367 -19.67 10.01 -11.65
C LEU A 367 -19.33 11.20 -12.56
N TYR A 368 -20.32 11.95 -13.02
CA TYR A 368 -20.09 13.07 -13.95
C TYR A 368 -19.27 14.20 -13.33
N ARG A 369 -19.51 14.50 -12.04
CA ARG A 369 -18.74 15.52 -11.30
C ARG A 369 -17.31 15.07 -11.03
N THR A 370 -17.10 13.77 -10.83
CA THR A 370 -15.77 13.18 -10.68
C THR A 370 -15.00 13.21 -12.01
N LEU A 371 -15.65 12.84 -13.12
CA LEU A 371 -15.02 12.80 -14.44
C LEU A 371 -14.48 14.15 -14.91
N SER A 372 -15.25 15.23 -14.70
CA SER A 372 -14.79 16.58 -15.06
C SER A 372 -13.54 16.97 -14.26
N CYS A 373 -13.54 16.70 -12.96
CA CYS A 373 -12.42 16.94 -12.05
C CYS A 373 -11.18 16.10 -12.45
N LEU A 374 -11.35 14.80 -12.69
CA LEU A 374 -10.24 13.89 -13.00
C LEU A 374 -9.64 14.11 -14.40
N ARG A 375 -10.42 14.55 -15.40
CA ARG A 375 -9.88 14.92 -16.71
C ARG A 375 -8.94 16.13 -16.61
N ALA A 376 -9.35 17.17 -15.87
CA ALA A 376 -8.51 18.34 -15.64
C ALA A 376 -7.24 17.96 -14.86
N LEU A 377 -7.38 17.10 -13.85
CA LEU A 377 -6.25 16.57 -13.08
C LEU A 377 -5.28 15.78 -13.98
N HIS A 378 -5.77 14.85 -14.79
CA HIS A 378 -4.97 14.06 -15.72
C HIS A 378 -4.14 14.93 -16.67
N ALA A 379 -4.77 15.91 -17.33
CA ALA A 379 -4.10 16.79 -18.27
C ALA A 379 -2.92 17.56 -17.62
N ARG A 380 -3.09 17.98 -16.37
CA ARG A 380 -2.04 18.63 -15.58
C ARG A 380 -0.90 17.66 -15.22
N LEU A 381 -1.25 16.49 -14.69
CA LEU A 381 -0.27 15.51 -14.20
C LEU A 381 0.58 14.90 -15.33
N CYS A 382 0.06 14.84 -16.57
CA CYS A 382 0.83 14.39 -17.74
C CYS A 382 2.10 15.21 -18.01
N GLY A 383 2.19 16.44 -17.47
CA GLY A 383 3.34 17.33 -17.60
C GLY A 383 4.26 17.39 -16.38
N ASP A 384 3.88 16.79 -15.25
CA ASP A 384 4.60 16.91 -13.98
C ASP A 384 5.22 15.57 -13.53
N PRO A 385 6.56 15.41 -13.60
CA PRO A 385 7.23 14.17 -13.18
C PRO A 385 7.11 13.91 -11.67
N ALA A 386 6.78 14.91 -10.86
CA ALA A 386 6.72 14.75 -9.41
C ALA A 386 5.47 14.01 -8.91
N CYS A 387 4.42 13.89 -9.72
CA CYS A 387 3.11 13.35 -9.30
C CYS A 387 2.65 12.14 -10.11
N VAL A 388 3.59 11.45 -10.77
CA VAL A 388 3.33 10.35 -11.71
C VAL A 388 2.53 9.19 -11.12
N ARG A 389 2.69 8.91 -9.82
CA ARG A 389 1.97 7.82 -9.15
C ARG A 389 0.45 8.02 -9.11
N ALA A 390 -0.02 9.27 -9.11
CA ALA A 390 -1.44 9.60 -9.16
C ALA A 390 -2.07 9.30 -10.53
N LEU A 391 -1.29 9.11 -11.60
CA LEU A 391 -1.82 8.72 -12.91
C LEU A 391 -2.36 7.28 -12.91
N LEU A 392 -1.82 6.38 -12.08
CA LEU A 392 -2.29 4.99 -11.97
C LEU A 392 -3.74 4.87 -11.48
N PRO A 393 -4.14 5.43 -10.32
CA PRO A 393 -5.52 5.39 -9.87
C PRO A 393 -6.46 6.16 -10.81
N ILE A 394 -6.00 7.21 -11.49
CA ILE A 394 -6.79 7.91 -12.52
C ILE A 394 -7.06 6.98 -13.71
N ALA A 395 -6.04 6.27 -14.20
CA ALA A 395 -6.21 5.28 -15.26
C ALA A 395 -7.16 4.15 -14.83
N ARG A 396 -7.03 3.65 -13.59
CA ARG A 396 -7.95 2.65 -13.02
C ARG A 396 -9.40 3.14 -12.98
N PHE A 397 -9.60 4.40 -12.60
CA PHE A 397 -10.91 5.03 -12.60
C PHE A 397 -11.53 5.05 -14.00
N PHE A 398 -10.78 5.48 -15.01
CA PHE A 398 -11.25 5.46 -16.39
C PHE A 398 -11.50 4.04 -16.93
N LEU A 399 -10.74 3.03 -16.49
CA LEU A 399 -11.00 1.63 -16.88
C LEU A 399 -12.31 1.12 -16.27
N THR A 400 -12.62 1.56 -15.05
CA THR A 400 -13.81 1.10 -14.31
C THR A 400 -15.08 1.82 -14.77
N HIS A 401 -14.98 3.13 -15.02
CA HIS A 401 -16.15 4.00 -15.21
C HIS A 401 -16.22 4.68 -16.58
N GLY A 402 -15.17 4.58 -17.41
CA GLY A 402 -15.08 5.30 -18.68
C GLY A 402 -16.14 4.88 -19.70
N GLU A 403 -16.46 3.59 -19.76
CA GLU A 403 -17.49 3.06 -20.67
C GLU A 403 -18.89 3.58 -20.28
N ALA A 404 -19.24 3.52 -19.00
CA ALA A 404 -20.52 4.01 -18.48
C ALA A 404 -20.75 5.51 -18.76
N ALA A 405 -19.68 6.28 -18.92
CA ALA A 405 -19.74 7.70 -19.20
C ALA A 405 -19.38 8.08 -20.65
N ALA A 406 -19.28 7.11 -21.56
CA ALA A 406 -18.91 7.31 -22.96
C ALA A 406 -17.63 8.16 -23.14
N VAL A 407 -16.66 7.97 -22.25
CA VAL A 407 -15.39 8.71 -22.26
C VAL A 407 -14.32 7.86 -22.95
N GLY A 408 -13.86 8.31 -24.11
CA GLY A 408 -12.68 7.74 -24.77
C GLY A 408 -11.43 7.95 -23.91
N ALA A 409 -11.00 6.89 -23.22
CA ALA A 409 -9.84 6.89 -22.32
C ALA A 409 -8.57 6.34 -22.98
N GLU A 410 -8.62 6.01 -24.27
CA GLU A 410 -7.51 5.45 -25.04
C GLU A 410 -6.26 6.36 -24.96
N ALA A 411 -6.44 7.67 -25.04
CA ALA A 411 -5.34 8.64 -24.93
C ALA A 411 -4.66 8.60 -23.55
N VAL A 412 -5.42 8.36 -22.48
CA VAL A 412 -4.90 8.19 -21.12
C VAL A 412 -3.99 6.97 -21.07
N TYR A 413 -4.43 5.83 -21.60
CA TYR A 413 -3.66 4.59 -21.59
C TYR A 413 -2.44 4.67 -22.52
N GLN A 414 -2.59 5.26 -23.70
CA GLN A 414 -1.46 5.47 -24.61
C GLN A 414 -0.38 6.30 -23.94
N HIS A 415 -0.73 7.40 -23.28
CA HIS A 415 0.22 8.20 -22.52
C HIS A 415 0.85 7.40 -21.38
N LEU A 416 0.03 6.71 -20.58
CA LEU A 416 0.44 5.91 -19.44
C LEU A 416 1.47 4.85 -19.82
N PHE A 417 1.21 4.06 -20.86
CA PHE A 417 2.05 2.93 -21.25
C PHE A 417 3.27 3.31 -22.10
N THR A 418 3.30 4.50 -22.70
CA THR A 418 4.43 4.92 -23.56
C THR A 418 5.39 5.87 -22.86
N ARG A 419 4.88 6.84 -22.10
CA ARG A 419 5.71 7.89 -21.49
C ARG A 419 6.24 7.47 -20.12
N LEU A 420 5.39 6.92 -19.26
CA LEU A 420 5.79 6.66 -17.87
C LEU A 420 6.92 5.63 -17.73
N PRO A 421 6.87 4.45 -18.38
CA PRO A 421 7.98 3.50 -18.30
C PRO A 421 9.25 4.02 -18.97
N SER A 422 9.14 4.90 -19.99
CA SER A 422 10.31 5.49 -20.66
C SER A 422 11.03 6.49 -19.76
N ASP A 423 10.27 7.33 -19.05
CA ASP A 423 10.83 8.45 -18.29
C ASP A 423 11.19 8.02 -16.84
N HIS A 424 10.45 7.07 -16.26
CA HIS A 424 10.52 6.74 -14.83
C HIS A 424 10.86 5.28 -14.52
N PHE A 425 11.47 4.54 -15.47
CA PHE A 425 11.93 3.16 -15.23
C PHE A 425 12.84 3.02 -14.01
N HIS A 426 13.53 4.09 -13.62
CA HIS A 426 14.47 4.08 -12.51
C HIS A 426 13.85 4.13 -11.12
N SER A 427 12.53 4.34 -11.01
CA SER A 427 11.80 4.36 -9.75
C SER A 427 11.26 2.97 -9.40
N PRO A 428 11.85 2.26 -8.41
CA PRO A 428 11.46 0.87 -8.11
C PRO A 428 10.04 0.75 -7.56
N MET A 429 9.60 1.72 -6.76
CA MET A 429 8.23 1.73 -6.21
C MET A 429 7.20 1.91 -7.33
N LEU A 430 7.41 2.89 -8.21
CA LEU A 430 6.51 3.12 -9.34
C LEU A 430 6.48 1.91 -10.28
N ALA A 431 7.64 1.32 -10.58
CA ALA A 431 7.74 0.14 -11.42
C ALA A 431 6.89 -1.01 -10.87
N PHE A 432 6.99 -1.27 -9.56
CA PHE A 432 6.20 -2.31 -8.90
C PHE A 432 4.69 -2.00 -8.94
N GLU A 433 4.28 -0.80 -8.55
CA GLU A 433 2.87 -0.40 -8.58
C GLU A 433 2.28 -0.39 -9.99
N PHE A 434 3.07 -0.03 -11.00
CA PHE A 434 2.63 -0.02 -12.38
C PHE A 434 2.35 -1.43 -12.89
N ILE A 435 3.23 -2.37 -12.60
CA ILE A 435 3.04 -3.77 -13.01
C ILE A 435 1.89 -4.42 -12.25
N GLN A 436 1.74 -4.13 -10.95
CA GLN A 436 0.56 -4.54 -10.19
C GLN A 436 -0.72 -3.95 -10.78
N PHE A 437 -0.73 -2.67 -11.13
CA PHE A 437 -1.86 -2.04 -11.83
C PHE A 437 -2.20 -2.78 -13.13
N CYS A 438 -1.21 -3.16 -13.94
CA CYS A 438 -1.43 -3.92 -15.17
C CYS A 438 -2.11 -5.26 -14.86
N ARG A 439 -1.58 -6.02 -13.88
CA ARG A 439 -2.11 -7.33 -13.48
C ARG A 439 -3.52 -7.25 -12.90
N ASP A 440 -3.75 -6.35 -11.96
CA ASP A 440 -5.02 -6.23 -11.26
C ASP A 440 -6.11 -5.66 -12.15
N SER A 441 -5.74 -4.94 -13.23
CA SER A 441 -6.68 -4.31 -14.17
C SER A 441 -6.92 -5.14 -15.43
N LEU A 442 -6.31 -6.34 -15.55
CA LEU A 442 -6.49 -7.23 -16.70
C LEU A 442 -7.95 -7.42 -17.13
N PRO A 443 -8.91 -7.71 -16.22
CA PRO A 443 -10.31 -7.90 -16.61
C PRO A 443 -10.98 -6.62 -17.14
N LEU A 444 -10.46 -5.45 -16.76
CA LEU A 444 -11.04 -4.15 -17.09
C LEU A 444 -10.52 -3.58 -18.41
N PHE A 445 -9.40 -4.10 -18.95
CA PHE A 445 -8.85 -3.56 -20.19
C PHE A 445 -9.78 -3.75 -21.38
N GLY A 446 -10.51 -4.86 -21.47
CA GLY A 446 -11.44 -5.12 -22.58
C GLY A 446 -10.81 -4.80 -23.94
N ARG A 447 -11.37 -3.81 -24.65
CA ARG A 447 -10.87 -3.33 -25.97
C ARG A 447 -9.48 -2.67 -25.93
N ASN A 448 -9.06 -2.14 -24.78
CA ASN A 448 -7.76 -1.50 -24.57
C ASN A 448 -6.61 -2.50 -24.36
N LEU A 449 -6.88 -3.81 -24.31
CA LEU A 449 -5.85 -4.83 -24.10
C LEU A 449 -4.78 -4.79 -25.20
N GLY A 450 -5.14 -4.44 -26.43
CA GLY A 450 -4.20 -4.24 -27.52
C GLY A 450 -3.17 -3.15 -27.23
N ILE A 451 -3.53 -2.09 -26.52
CA ILE A 451 -2.60 -1.02 -26.13
C ILE A 451 -1.55 -1.57 -25.16
N LEU A 452 -1.98 -2.35 -24.16
CA LEU A 452 -1.09 -2.98 -23.18
C LEU A 452 -0.12 -3.94 -23.87
N ARG A 453 -0.63 -4.83 -24.74
CA ARG A 453 0.20 -5.78 -25.51
C ARG A 453 1.22 -5.07 -26.36
N MET A 454 0.80 -4.08 -27.15
CA MET A 454 1.70 -3.33 -28.01
C MET A 454 2.75 -2.54 -27.22
N SER A 455 2.52 -2.24 -25.94
CA SER A 455 3.47 -1.53 -25.08
C SER A 455 4.43 -2.43 -24.30
N PHE A 456 4.44 -3.76 -24.55
CA PHE A 456 5.33 -4.68 -23.84
C PHE A 456 6.81 -4.26 -23.83
N PRO A 457 7.42 -3.71 -24.91
CA PRO A 457 8.84 -3.36 -24.88
C PRO A 457 9.15 -2.30 -23.81
N ASN A 458 8.19 -1.40 -23.57
CA ASN A 458 8.32 -0.36 -22.57
C ASN A 458 8.12 -0.90 -21.15
N LEU A 459 7.20 -1.86 -20.96
CA LEU A 459 7.03 -2.54 -19.67
C LEU A 459 8.31 -3.26 -19.27
N PHE A 460 8.98 -3.90 -20.23
CA PHE A 460 10.24 -4.61 -20.00
C PHE A 460 11.37 -3.70 -19.53
N LYS A 461 11.31 -2.37 -19.76
CA LYS A 461 12.27 -1.43 -19.15
C LYS A 461 12.19 -1.43 -17.62
N PHE A 462 10.98 -1.55 -17.05
CA PHE A 462 10.82 -1.67 -15.60
C PHE A 462 11.49 -2.94 -15.08
N LEU A 463 11.28 -4.07 -15.75
CA LEU A 463 11.90 -5.35 -15.40
C LEU A 463 13.42 -5.30 -15.54
N ALA A 464 13.90 -4.77 -16.66
CA ALA A 464 15.32 -4.65 -16.97
C ALA A 464 16.07 -3.84 -15.91
N TRP A 465 15.44 -2.78 -15.39
CA TRP A 465 16.07 -1.90 -14.40
C TRP A 465 15.87 -2.32 -12.95
N ASN A 466 14.71 -2.92 -12.62
CA ASN A 466 14.30 -3.23 -11.24
C ASN A 466 14.13 -4.75 -10.99
N SER A 467 14.83 -5.61 -11.74
CA SER A 467 15.04 -7.01 -11.34
C SER A 467 15.84 -7.07 -10.02
N PRO A 468 15.62 -8.02 -9.09
CA PRO A 468 14.69 -9.16 -9.10
C PRO A 468 13.23 -8.99 -8.62
N PRO A 469 12.79 -7.94 -7.89
CA PRO A 469 11.45 -7.93 -7.26
C PRO A 469 10.28 -8.00 -8.25
N LEU A 470 10.50 -7.70 -9.53
CA LEU A 470 9.47 -7.75 -10.57
C LEU A 470 9.36 -9.10 -11.30
N THR A 471 10.30 -10.04 -11.10
CA THR A 471 10.33 -11.28 -11.88
C THR A 471 9.06 -12.12 -11.69
N SER A 472 8.59 -12.28 -10.45
CA SER A 472 7.33 -13.01 -10.17
C SER A 472 6.11 -12.31 -10.75
N GLU A 473 6.10 -10.98 -10.75
CA GLU A 473 5.03 -10.18 -11.31
C GLU A 473 4.97 -10.33 -12.84
N PHE A 474 6.12 -10.32 -13.51
CA PHE A 474 6.22 -10.52 -14.96
C PHE A 474 5.89 -11.95 -15.39
N VAL A 475 6.27 -12.96 -14.62
CA VAL A 475 5.86 -14.36 -14.90
C VAL A 475 4.33 -14.46 -15.01
N ALA A 476 3.60 -13.75 -14.15
CA ALA A 476 2.13 -13.73 -14.19
C ALA A 476 1.55 -12.82 -15.30
N LEU A 477 2.24 -11.74 -15.68
CA LEU A 477 1.78 -10.80 -16.71
C LEU A 477 2.09 -11.29 -18.14
N LEU A 478 3.19 -12.02 -18.31
CA LEU A 478 3.74 -12.41 -19.62
C LEU A 478 2.72 -13.13 -20.52
N PRO A 479 1.90 -14.10 -20.06
CA PRO A 479 0.93 -14.76 -20.91
C PRO A 479 -0.07 -13.81 -21.59
N VAL A 480 -0.35 -12.67 -20.96
CA VAL A 480 -1.31 -11.68 -21.48
C VAL A 480 -0.70 -10.75 -22.51
N LEU A 481 0.62 -10.52 -22.43
CA LEU A 481 1.38 -9.72 -23.38
C LEU A 481 1.63 -10.46 -24.70
N LEU A 482 1.49 -11.78 -24.70
CA LEU A 482 1.73 -12.64 -25.84
C LEU A 482 0.48 -12.80 -26.72
N ASP A 483 0.68 -12.58 -28.01
CA ASP A 483 -0.17 -13.10 -29.08
C ASP A 483 0.69 -13.50 -30.28
N ALA A 484 0.06 -13.97 -31.36
CA ALA A 484 0.78 -14.39 -32.56
C ALA A 484 1.63 -13.26 -33.17
N GLY A 485 1.26 -12.00 -32.96
CA GLY A 485 1.99 -10.83 -33.46
C GLY A 485 3.17 -10.40 -32.57
N THR A 486 3.06 -10.57 -31.25
CA THR A 486 4.09 -10.11 -30.29
C THR A 486 5.05 -11.20 -29.82
N ALA A 487 4.72 -12.48 -30.00
CA ALA A 487 5.47 -13.58 -29.38
C ALA A 487 6.96 -13.61 -29.81
N VAL A 488 7.24 -13.43 -31.10
CA VAL A 488 8.62 -13.46 -31.62
C VAL A 488 9.44 -12.29 -31.05
N GLU A 489 8.90 -11.07 -31.10
CA GLU A 489 9.62 -9.92 -30.53
C GLU A 489 9.78 -10.03 -29.01
N THR A 490 8.79 -10.60 -28.31
CA THR A 490 8.88 -10.81 -26.86
C THR A 490 9.98 -11.80 -26.53
N LEU A 491 10.13 -12.89 -27.30
CA LEU A 491 11.23 -13.84 -27.15
C LEU A 491 12.59 -13.17 -27.33
N HIS A 492 12.76 -12.38 -28.40
CA HIS A 492 13.98 -11.63 -28.64
C HIS A 492 14.28 -10.67 -27.48
N LEU A 493 13.28 -9.93 -27.00
CA LEU A 493 13.46 -9.01 -25.89
C LEU A 493 13.80 -9.69 -24.57
N LEU A 494 13.28 -10.90 -24.32
CA LEU A 494 13.66 -11.71 -23.15
C LEU A 494 15.13 -12.12 -23.21
N LEU A 495 15.63 -12.50 -24.38
CA LEU A 495 17.04 -12.84 -24.59
C LEU A 495 17.94 -11.61 -24.50
N ASP A 496 17.46 -10.48 -25.04
CA ASP A 496 18.17 -9.20 -25.05
C ASP A 496 17.97 -8.38 -23.77
N LEU A 497 17.31 -8.93 -22.74
CA LEU A 497 17.01 -8.21 -21.50
C LEU A 497 18.26 -7.63 -20.82
N PRO A 498 19.40 -8.33 -20.72
CA PRO A 498 20.64 -7.75 -20.20
C PRO A 498 21.16 -6.59 -21.05
N CYS A 499 21.01 -6.67 -22.38
CA CYS A 499 21.38 -5.58 -23.29
C CYS A 499 20.45 -4.38 -23.13
N LEU A 500 19.14 -4.60 -22.91
CA LEU A 500 18.19 -3.55 -22.57
C LEU A 500 18.61 -2.82 -21.28
N THR A 501 18.97 -3.57 -20.24
CA THR A 501 19.48 -2.99 -18.98
C THR A 501 20.73 -2.13 -19.21
N ALA A 502 21.68 -2.62 -20.01
CA ALA A 502 22.89 -1.90 -20.36
C ALA A 502 22.60 -0.61 -21.17
N ALA A 503 21.68 -0.69 -22.14
CA ALA A 503 21.26 0.46 -22.93
C ALA A 503 20.54 1.52 -22.09
N LEU A 504 19.69 1.12 -21.14
CA LEU A 504 19.05 2.03 -20.19
C LEU A 504 20.07 2.74 -19.28
N ASP A 505 21.15 2.04 -18.90
CA ASP A 505 22.21 2.64 -18.08
C ASP A 505 22.94 3.74 -18.86
N LEU A 506 23.34 3.45 -20.10
CA LEU A 506 23.95 4.43 -20.98
C LEU A 506 23.00 5.62 -21.25
N HIS A 507 21.71 5.35 -21.49
CA HIS A 507 20.71 6.38 -21.73
C HIS A 507 20.57 7.31 -20.52
N LEU A 508 20.47 6.78 -19.30
CA LEU A 508 20.37 7.58 -18.08
C LEU A 508 21.64 8.42 -17.86
N ARG A 509 22.83 7.83 -18.05
CA ARG A 509 24.12 8.53 -17.94
C ARG A 509 24.27 9.65 -18.96
N SER A 510 23.67 9.51 -20.14
CA SER A 510 23.69 10.55 -21.19
C SER A 510 22.75 11.72 -20.88
N SER A 511 21.66 11.47 -20.17
CA SER A 511 20.61 12.45 -19.85
C SER A 511 20.89 13.24 -18.57
N GLN A 512 21.57 12.65 -17.58
CA GLN A 512 21.83 13.31 -16.29
C GLN A 512 22.98 14.33 -16.38
N ALA A 513 22.68 15.60 -16.09
CA ALA A 513 23.69 16.58 -15.68
C ALA A 513 24.34 16.13 -14.35
N ALA A 514 25.63 16.39 -14.18
CA ALA A 514 26.53 15.78 -13.19
C ALA A 514 26.15 15.83 -11.68
N SER A 515 25.00 16.38 -11.30
CA SER A 515 24.59 16.68 -9.92
C SER A 515 23.83 15.57 -9.18
N GLU A 516 23.18 14.63 -9.88
CA GLU A 516 22.37 13.57 -9.24
C GLU A 516 22.78 12.18 -9.73
N ARG A 517 24.08 11.91 -9.76
CA ARG A 517 24.59 10.57 -10.06
C ARG A 517 24.16 9.61 -8.95
N PRO A 518 23.38 8.56 -9.25
CA PRO A 518 23.19 7.47 -8.31
C PRO A 518 24.56 6.86 -7.96
N LEU A 519 24.81 6.58 -6.67
CA LEU A 519 26.11 6.14 -6.13
C LEU A 519 26.59 4.75 -6.59
N TRP A 520 25.95 4.11 -7.58
CA TRP A 520 26.34 2.77 -8.02
C TRP A 520 27.35 2.84 -9.19
N ASP A 521 28.49 2.20 -8.94
CA ASP A 521 29.64 1.91 -9.81
C ASP A 521 30.37 3.07 -10.50
N VAL A 522 31.40 3.56 -9.79
CA VAL A 522 32.55 4.30 -10.36
C VAL A 522 33.44 3.40 -11.24
N SER A 523 33.25 2.08 -11.19
CA SER A 523 34.20 1.07 -11.68
C SER A 523 34.15 0.80 -13.19
N LEU A 524 33.09 1.19 -13.91
CA LEU A 524 32.99 1.04 -15.37
C LEU A 524 32.80 2.42 -16.03
N ARG A 525 33.90 3.16 -16.18
CA ARG A 525 33.97 4.24 -17.16
C ARG A 525 34.30 3.61 -18.50
N THR A 526 33.26 3.24 -19.27
CA THR A 526 33.44 2.76 -20.65
C THR A 526 33.07 3.88 -21.62
N PRO A 527 33.96 4.87 -21.86
CA PRO A 527 33.64 6.04 -22.69
C PRO A 527 33.20 5.64 -24.12
N GLY A 528 33.78 4.58 -24.69
CA GLY A 528 33.42 4.08 -26.02
C GLY A 528 31.95 3.68 -26.17
N CYS A 529 31.31 3.11 -25.14
CA CYS A 529 29.89 2.76 -25.20
C CYS A 529 28.98 4.01 -25.17
N LEU A 530 29.40 5.07 -24.48
CA LEU A 530 28.68 6.35 -24.44
C LEU A 530 28.84 7.14 -25.75
N GLU A 531 30.01 7.05 -26.39
CA GLU A 531 30.26 7.63 -27.70
C GLU A 531 29.44 6.93 -28.78
N ALA A 532 29.37 5.59 -28.74
CA ALA A 532 28.58 4.81 -29.67
C ALA A 532 27.06 5.06 -29.57
N LEU A 533 26.55 5.51 -28.40
CA LEU A 533 25.16 5.97 -28.29
C LEU A 533 24.87 7.19 -29.18
N ARG A 534 25.90 8.01 -29.46
CA ARG A 534 25.81 9.20 -30.32
C ARG A 534 26.17 8.91 -31.78
N ASP A 535 26.66 7.70 -32.07
CA ASP A 535 27.06 7.29 -33.42
C ASP A 535 25.82 6.97 -34.27
N PRO A 536 25.65 7.61 -35.45
CA PRO A 536 24.57 7.32 -36.39
C PRO A 536 24.44 5.83 -36.77
N GLN A 537 25.54 5.07 -36.77
CA GLN A 537 25.54 3.65 -37.12
C GLN A 537 24.79 2.78 -36.11
N PHE A 538 24.86 3.14 -34.82
CA PHE A 538 24.23 2.38 -33.73
C PHE A 538 22.92 3.02 -33.24
N GLN A 539 22.66 4.28 -33.60
CA GLN A 539 21.48 5.03 -33.14
C GLN A 539 20.16 4.30 -33.44
N GLY A 540 20.00 3.73 -34.64
CA GLY A 540 18.80 2.97 -35.00
C GLY A 540 18.59 1.73 -34.13
N LEU A 541 19.67 0.99 -33.84
CA LEU A 541 19.63 -0.21 -32.99
C LEU A 541 19.30 0.14 -31.54
N PHE A 542 19.85 1.23 -31.01
CA PHE A 542 19.48 1.74 -29.68
C PHE A 542 18.01 2.20 -29.63
N GLN A 543 17.53 2.88 -30.67
CA GLN A 543 16.12 3.28 -30.78
C GLN A 543 15.19 2.07 -30.84
N HIS A 544 15.58 1.02 -31.58
CA HIS A 544 14.85 -0.24 -31.61
C HIS A 544 14.79 -0.88 -30.23
N LEU A 545 15.93 -1.01 -29.53
CA LEU A 545 15.98 -1.62 -28.20
C LEU A 545 15.21 -0.81 -27.14
N LEU A 546 15.27 0.52 -27.20
CA LEU A 546 14.61 1.43 -26.26
C LEU A 546 13.19 1.84 -26.69
N ARG A 547 12.61 1.18 -27.71
CA ARG A 547 11.28 1.51 -28.25
C ARG A 547 10.18 1.42 -27.20
N ALA A 548 9.14 2.25 -27.36
CA ALA A 548 7.98 2.26 -26.47
C ALA A 548 6.85 1.30 -26.91
N LYS A 549 6.88 0.84 -28.17
CA LYS A 549 5.85 -0.03 -28.76
C LYS A 549 6.48 -1.13 -29.60
N ALA A 550 5.79 -2.27 -29.71
CA ALA A 550 6.13 -3.36 -30.61
C ALA A 550 6.13 -2.87 -32.07
N SER A 551 7.09 -3.34 -32.86
CA SER A 551 7.32 -2.87 -34.24
C SER A 551 6.78 -3.82 -35.32
N GLY A 552 6.41 -5.04 -34.95
CA GLY A 552 6.10 -6.17 -35.83
C GLY A 552 7.33 -6.87 -36.41
N THR A 553 8.54 -6.32 -36.23
CA THR A 553 9.77 -6.80 -36.87
C THR A 553 10.94 -6.86 -35.88
N PRO A 554 11.59 -8.03 -35.69
CA PRO A 554 12.80 -8.12 -34.90
C PRO A 554 14.00 -7.56 -35.69
N GLU A 555 14.80 -6.69 -35.06
CA GLU A 555 16.09 -6.24 -35.64
C GLU A 555 17.26 -7.11 -35.17
N ARG A 556 18.31 -7.19 -35.99
CA ARG A 556 19.53 -7.93 -35.65
C ARG A 556 20.43 -7.08 -34.76
N LEU A 557 20.38 -7.31 -33.45
CA LEU A 557 21.15 -6.58 -32.44
C LEU A 557 22.59 -7.08 -32.25
N ALA A 558 23.10 -7.99 -33.08
CA ALA A 558 24.45 -8.55 -32.95
C ALA A 558 25.58 -7.48 -32.86
N PRO A 559 25.57 -6.38 -33.64
CA PRO A 559 26.55 -5.30 -33.47
C PRO A 559 26.46 -4.62 -32.10
N LEU A 560 25.24 -4.51 -31.55
CA LEU A 560 24.98 -3.92 -30.25
C LEU A 560 25.48 -4.83 -29.11
N HIS A 561 25.37 -6.15 -29.26
CA HIS A 561 25.87 -7.12 -28.27
C HIS A 561 27.38 -6.97 -28.05
N GLN A 562 28.16 -6.87 -29.14
CA GLN A 562 29.60 -6.67 -29.06
C GLN A 562 29.96 -5.33 -28.40
N LEU A 563 29.21 -4.28 -28.73
CA LEU A 563 29.39 -2.94 -28.16
C LEU A 563 29.07 -2.89 -26.66
N LEU A 564 28.03 -3.59 -26.20
CA LEU A 564 27.56 -3.57 -24.81
C LEU A 564 28.27 -4.60 -23.92
N GLN A 565 29.05 -5.52 -24.49
CA GLN A 565 29.79 -6.55 -23.76
C GLN A 565 30.57 -6.03 -22.52
N PRO A 566 31.23 -4.85 -22.56
CA PRO A 566 31.93 -4.32 -21.38
C PRO A 566 31.01 -4.03 -20.18
N LEU A 567 29.71 -3.85 -20.40
CA LEU A 567 28.72 -3.58 -19.36
C LEU A 567 28.17 -4.86 -18.72
N ALA A 568 28.51 -6.05 -19.24
CA ALA A 568 28.03 -7.33 -18.71
C ALA A 568 28.45 -7.57 -17.24
N SER A 569 29.57 -6.98 -16.81
CA SER A 569 30.05 -7.05 -15.42
C SER A 569 29.36 -6.06 -14.48
N CYS A 570 28.53 -5.14 -14.99
CA CYS A 570 27.73 -4.25 -14.16
C CYS A 570 26.76 -5.08 -13.31
N ALA A 571 26.75 -4.83 -12.00
CA ALA A 571 25.94 -5.60 -11.05
C ALA A 571 24.46 -5.67 -11.46
N ARG A 572 23.90 -4.59 -12.00
CA ARG A 572 22.50 -4.57 -12.45
C ARG A 572 22.27 -5.44 -13.70
N VAL A 573 23.20 -5.43 -14.65
CA VAL A 573 23.10 -6.25 -15.87
C VAL A 573 23.17 -7.73 -15.50
N ALA A 574 24.09 -8.10 -14.60
CA ALA A 574 24.19 -9.45 -14.06
C ALA A 574 22.90 -9.88 -13.31
N GLN A 575 22.39 -9.03 -12.40
CA GLN A 575 21.14 -9.30 -11.67
C GLN A 575 19.91 -9.42 -12.58
N CYS A 576 19.89 -8.68 -13.69
CA CYS A 576 18.82 -8.81 -14.67
C CYS A 576 18.93 -10.11 -15.46
N ALA A 577 20.15 -10.50 -15.84
CA ALA A 577 20.40 -11.76 -16.55
C ALA A 577 19.94 -13.00 -15.76
N GLU A 578 20.04 -12.98 -14.43
CA GLU A 578 19.56 -14.05 -13.56
C GLU A 578 18.03 -14.29 -13.67
N ALA A 579 17.24 -13.28 -14.06
CA ALA A 579 15.80 -13.43 -14.23
C ALA A 579 15.41 -14.12 -15.56
N VAL A 580 16.29 -14.09 -16.58
CA VAL A 580 16.00 -14.54 -17.95
C VAL A 580 15.55 -16.01 -18.02
N PRO A 581 16.22 -16.98 -17.37
CA PRO A 581 15.79 -18.39 -17.45
C PRO A 581 14.36 -18.61 -16.95
N THR A 582 14.00 -17.99 -15.83
CA THR A 582 12.65 -18.06 -15.24
C THR A 582 11.60 -17.47 -16.19
N LEU A 583 11.92 -16.35 -16.83
CA LEU A 583 11.01 -15.69 -17.77
C LEU A 583 10.87 -16.47 -19.08
N LEU A 584 11.94 -17.08 -19.59
CA LEU A 584 11.90 -17.97 -20.75
C LEU A 584 11.03 -19.21 -20.46
N GLN A 585 11.15 -19.79 -19.26
CA GLN A 585 10.28 -20.89 -18.86
C GLN A 585 8.81 -20.47 -18.87
N ALA A 586 8.49 -19.28 -18.34
CA ALA A 586 7.14 -18.73 -18.38
C ALA A 586 6.66 -18.47 -19.82
N PHE A 587 7.53 -17.94 -20.68
CA PHE A 587 7.25 -17.71 -22.11
C PHE A 587 6.86 -19.02 -22.82
N PHE A 588 7.70 -20.05 -22.75
CA PHE A 588 7.41 -21.32 -23.41
C PHE A 588 6.18 -22.02 -22.83
N SER A 589 5.96 -21.89 -21.51
CA SER A 589 4.73 -22.38 -20.88
C SER A 589 3.48 -21.68 -21.42
N ALA A 590 3.54 -20.37 -21.66
CA ALA A 590 2.42 -19.62 -22.23
C ALA A 590 2.16 -19.95 -23.71
N VAL A 591 3.20 -20.03 -24.54
CA VAL A 591 3.07 -20.32 -25.98
C VAL A 591 2.53 -21.73 -26.24
N THR A 592 2.94 -22.71 -25.43
CA THR A 592 2.44 -24.10 -25.55
C THR A 592 0.98 -24.25 -25.15
N GLN A 593 0.44 -23.37 -24.30
CA GLN A 593 -0.99 -23.38 -23.95
C GLN A 593 -1.88 -22.73 -25.01
N VAL A 594 -1.33 -21.79 -25.80
CA VAL A 594 -2.05 -21.09 -26.87
C VAL A 594 -2.08 -21.91 -28.17
N SER A 595 -1.21 -22.91 -28.30
CA SER A 595 -1.15 -23.81 -29.45
C SER A 595 -1.52 -25.24 -29.03
N PRO A 596 -2.77 -25.71 -29.21
CA PRO A 596 -3.00 -27.14 -29.21
C PRO A 596 -2.16 -27.72 -30.36
N LEU A 597 -1.25 -28.63 -30.03
CA LEU A 597 -0.44 -29.35 -31.00
C LEU A 597 -1.32 -29.80 -32.18
N PRO A 598 -0.96 -29.49 -33.44
CA PRO A 598 -1.64 -30.04 -34.59
C PRO A 598 -1.37 -31.54 -34.61
N GLY A 599 -2.26 -32.32 -34.00
CA GLY A 599 -2.09 -33.78 -33.90
C GLY A 599 -2.92 -34.50 -32.83
N SER A 600 -3.51 -33.85 -31.83
CA SER A 600 -4.44 -34.54 -30.92
C SER A 600 -5.87 -34.46 -31.46
N SER A 601 -6.26 -35.45 -32.26
CA SER A 601 -7.64 -35.73 -32.63
C SER A 601 -8.49 -35.95 -31.37
N VAL A 602 -9.41 -35.03 -31.09
CA VAL A 602 -10.59 -35.32 -30.27
C VAL A 602 -11.73 -35.62 -31.26
N PRO A 603 -12.37 -36.80 -31.20
CA PRO A 603 -13.45 -37.10 -32.12
C PRO A 603 -14.66 -36.22 -31.79
N THR A 604 -15.19 -35.62 -32.83
CA THR A 604 -16.49 -34.98 -32.92
C THR A 604 -17.60 -35.95 -32.48
N ALA A 605 -18.45 -35.49 -31.57
CA ALA A 605 -19.78 -36.05 -31.38
C ALA A 605 -20.78 -34.89 -31.52
N GLU A 606 -21.45 -34.87 -32.66
CA GLU A 606 -22.63 -34.06 -32.93
C GLU A 606 -23.87 -34.59 -32.18
N GLU A 607 -24.81 -33.68 -31.95
CA GLU A 607 -26.25 -33.83 -31.66
C GLU A 607 -26.78 -34.03 -30.21
N GLN A 608 -27.07 -32.86 -29.59
CA GLN A 608 -28.31 -32.44 -28.88
C GLN A 608 -28.75 -33.10 -27.54
N PRO A 609 -29.64 -32.48 -26.71
CA PRO A 609 -30.07 -31.07 -26.58
C PRO A 609 -30.00 -30.52 -25.13
N GLU A 610 -30.25 -29.20 -24.94
CA GLU A 610 -30.49 -28.50 -23.65
C GLU A 610 -31.40 -29.31 -22.67
N PRO A 611 -31.11 -29.29 -21.34
CA PRO A 611 -31.78 -28.31 -20.49
C PRO A 611 -31.05 -27.86 -19.20
N GLY A 612 -31.30 -26.62 -18.77
CA GLY A 612 -31.82 -26.37 -17.41
C GLY A 612 -30.87 -25.86 -16.32
N LEU A 613 -31.31 -24.78 -15.65
CA LEU A 613 -30.76 -24.18 -14.43
C LEU A 613 -30.38 -25.20 -13.35
N ALA A 614 -29.14 -25.16 -12.86
CA ALA A 614 -28.78 -25.58 -11.51
C ALA A 614 -27.57 -24.79 -10.98
N ALA A 615 -27.72 -24.24 -9.77
CA ALA A 615 -26.77 -23.38 -9.09
C ALA A 615 -25.42 -24.07 -8.79
N ALA A 616 -24.31 -23.41 -9.14
CA ALA A 616 -22.97 -23.82 -8.75
C ALA A 616 -22.59 -23.20 -7.38
N GLN A 617 -22.44 -24.06 -6.37
CA GLN A 617 -21.83 -23.72 -5.07
C GLN A 617 -20.31 -23.53 -5.20
N PRO A 618 -19.67 -22.68 -4.38
CA PRO A 618 -18.22 -22.53 -4.38
C PRO A 618 -17.51 -23.72 -3.70
N PRO A 619 -16.24 -24.02 -4.08
CA PRO A 619 -15.56 -25.22 -3.64
C PRO A 619 -15.17 -25.17 -2.15
N GLN A 620 -15.49 -26.25 -1.43
CA GLN A 620 -15.05 -26.49 -0.06
C GLN A 620 -13.56 -26.85 -0.02
N TRP A 621 -12.77 -26.00 0.63
CA TRP A 621 -11.37 -26.27 0.96
C TRP A 621 -11.29 -27.33 2.07
N GLN A 622 -10.82 -28.54 1.73
CA GLN A 622 -10.56 -29.59 2.71
C GLN A 622 -9.41 -29.19 3.66
N LYS A 623 -9.74 -29.04 4.94
CA LYS A 623 -8.80 -28.87 6.05
C LYS A 623 -7.93 -30.12 6.20
N VAL A 624 -6.65 -30.01 5.86
CA VAL A 624 -5.60 -30.97 6.22
C VAL A 624 -5.43 -30.94 7.75
N ARG A 625 -5.89 -32.00 8.44
CA ARG A 625 -5.64 -32.21 9.88
C ARG A 625 -4.17 -32.60 10.11
N ARG A 626 -3.41 -31.74 10.80
CA ARG A 626 -2.11 -32.07 11.38
C ARG A 626 -2.31 -32.98 12.60
N ARG A 627 -1.71 -34.18 12.60
CA ARG A 627 -1.55 -35.03 13.79
C ARG A 627 -0.39 -34.49 14.64
N GLY A 628 -0.63 -34.34 15.95
CA GLY A 628 0.40 -34.06 16.96
C GLY A 628 1.16 -35.33 17.40
N PRO A 629 2.28 -35.18 18.13
CA PRO A 629 3.22 -36.25 18.44
C PRO A 629 3.00 -36.90 19.83
N GLY A 630 3.44 -38.16 19.97
CA GLY A 630 3.61 -38.88 21.25
C GLY A 630 3.18 -40.36 21.15
N GLN A 631 4.07 -41.30 20.81
CA GLN A 631 4.95 -42.12 21.68
C GLN A 631 4.49 -43.60 21.67
N PRO A 632 5.32 -44.60 22.05
CA PRO A 632 6.35 -45.24 21.23
C PRO A 632 6.02 -46.71 20.89
N ALA A 633 6.84 -47.29 19.99
CA ALA A 633 6.79 -48.68 19.58
C ALA A 633 7.27 -49.63 20.69
N GLY A 634 6.56 -50.75 20.86
CA GLY A 634 6.97 -51.90 21.66
C GLY A 634 6.43 -53.18 21.03
N THR A 635 7.28 -53.87 20.28
CA THR A 635 7.05 -55.20 19.72
C THR A 635 7.75 -56.22 20.61
N ALA A 636 7.04 -57.19 21.15
CA ALA A 636 7.63 -58.47 21.56
C ALA A 636 6.55 -59.56 21.54
N ALA A 637 6.84 -60.61 20.78
CA ALA A 637 6.00 -61.77 20.55
C ALA A 637 6.26 -62.86 21.60
N SER A 638 5.19 -63.52 22.04
CA SER A 638 5.08 -64.93 22.47
C SER A 638 3.60 -65.11 22.86
N GLY A 639 2.82 -66.10 22.43
CA GLY A 639 3.11 -67.44 21.94
C GLY A 639 2.40 -68.40 22.88
N GLU A 640 1.09 -68.65 22.71
CA GLU A 640 0.46 -69.85 23.29
C GLU A 640 -0.93 -70.17 22.70
N LYS A 641 -1.18 -71.48 22.62
CA LYS A 641 -2.21 -72.22 21.88
C LYS A 641 -3.55 -72.32 22.61
N ARG A 642 -4.67 -72.39 21.86
CA ARG A 642 -5.76 -73.41 21.91
C ARG A 642 -6.91 -72.99 20.96
N LEU A 643 -7.12 -73.67 19.82
CA LEU A 643 -7.99 -74.84 19.60
C LEU A 643 -9.47 -74.62 19.98
N ALA A 644 -10.32 -74.36 18.98
CA ALA A 644 -11.55 -75.13 18.68
C ALA A 644 -12.27 -74.59 17.41
N LEU A 645 -12.38 -75.44 16.39
CA LEU A 645 -13.33 -75.40 15.26
C LEU A 645 -14.61 -76.16 15.69
N PRO A 646 -15.81 -76.00 15.06
CA PRO A 646 -16.14 -76.44 13.68
C PRO A 646 -16.97 -75.39 12.88
N GLY A 647 -16.89 -75.25 11.54
CA GLY A 647 -17.27 -76.17 10.44
C GLY A 647 -18.71 -75.83 9.94
N PRO A 648 -19.20 -76.25 8.74
CA PRO A 648 -18.56 -76.71 7.48
C PRO A 648 -19.09 -75.95 6.21
N GLY A 649 -18.36 -76.02 5.08
CA GLY A 649 -18.74 -76.77 3.85
C GLY A 649 -19.45 -75.86 2.83
N VAL A 650 -18.96 -75.61 1.61
CA VAL A 650 -18.37 -76.45 0.56
C VAL A 650 -17.23 -75.70 -0.14
#